data_AF-A0A2V7S7U9-F1
#
_entry.id   AF-A0A2V7S7U9-F1
#
_cell.length_a   1.000
_cell.length_b   1.000
_cell.length_c   1.000
_cell.angle_alpha   90.00
_cell.angle_beta   90.00
_cell.angle_gamma   90.00
#
_symmetry.space_group_name_H-M   'P 1'
#
loop_
_entity.id
_entity.type
_entity.pdbx_description
1 polymer ?
#
loop_
_entity_poly.entity_id
_entity_poly.type
_entity_poly.pdbx_seq_one_letter_code
_entity_poly.pdbx_strand_id
1 'polypeptide(L)'
;MAGRGPRGPHLVTLLLLAAVGPVGAQDTMTHAQLEAVRSRYPRAAQWEIRVRAGTRLDSLRRLYERRLHRIAAATDVEDQSPYPLWYRAYLRERFPTLPTSGRYQYPRVTAQMLTWMGSHQDLSVPPSRPPGGSGGPGPARVAMVAGNVDVSNLSERHSESSVAVDYHAPRYLIAASNNITGSGRLKVFFSSDGGGSWNSTELPLDEGAAFHSDPAVAWAPDGTAWAATLGIDIAGVVKVQMYRSTDRGATWSFVRTVSTGGANDKELMWIDTDDASPHKGSIYVAWDEVGSGMRFARSTDSGATWSPVATLSSDAAIGADLTTGPSGELYVAWPDVTAREIKVRKSTDGGATFGPVQRIAMTNDQYEVSIPAMCRRNVLIYVVIGVDRSSGPRRGSVYAAWDDRDGAGADPGCTGLTSASNANVYFSRSTDGGATWLATPVIIHSNPPETDQFNPWMDVDPDNGDIHVIYYDTRNDGSRKDVRLYYARSSDGGVTWGDETEVATAPTDETDPAADQGNQYGDYNGLAVYRGVALPTWTDRRGGVPDGKEQIYTARISAGGSPPPPPPPAALTVQLLPNVALDPAQTATARATLTRGGAPVAGEEVLFATANPSIASVSPGSVPTNAAGVAEAMVTAQSRGNTTLTAASAGQIAVAAVRVPTLSAVGAVGLVLAMALLALYRLRRQAHRS
;
A
#
# COMPACT_ATOMS: atom_id res chain seq x y z
N MET A 1 -2.85 1.47 -50.58
CA MET A 1 -1.65 1.56 -49.73
C MET A 1 -1.61 2.95 -49.15
N ALA A 2 -2.24 3.15 -47.99
CA ALA A 2 -2.37 4.45 -47.34
C ALA A 2 -1.72 4.37 -45.95
N GLY A 3 -0.96 5.41 -45.61
CA GLY A 3 0.00 5.46 -44.53
C GLY A 3 -0.62 5.59 -43.12
N ARG A 4 0.09 4.98 -42.17
CA ARG A 4 -0.07 5.16 -40.72
C ARG A 4 0.51 6.53 -40.32
N GLY A 5 -0.26 7.32 -39.57
CA GLY A 5 0.21 8.54 -38.92
C GLY A 5 1.16 8.26 -37.74
N PRO A 6 2.02 9.22 -37.34
CA PRO A 6 3.05 9.02 -36.33
C PRO A 6 2.51 9.17 -34.89
N ARG A 7 2.91 8.26 -34.00
CA ARG A 7 2.53 8.20 -32.57
C ARG A 7 3.49 9.02 -31.67
N GLY A 8 2.90 9.73 -30.71
CA GLY A 8 3.34 9.90 -29.31
C GLY A 8 4.59 10.74 -29.00
N PRO A 9 5.83 10.20 -28.98
CA PRO A 9 7.01 10.98 -28.61
C PRO A 9 7.60 11.76 -29.79
N HIS A 10 7.26 11.38 -31.02
CA HIS A 10 7.83 11.98 -32.21
C HIS A 10 7.31 13.40 -32.47
N LEU A 11 6.14 13.81 -31.98
CA LEU A 11 5.61 15.15 -32.28
C LEU A 11 6.36 16.26 -31.51
N VAL A 12 6.72 16.02 -30.24
CA VAL A 12 7.50 16.97 -29.42
C VAL A 12 8.92 17.10 -29.97
N THR A 13 9.53 15.99 -30.39
CA THR A 13 10.87 15.98 -31.01
C THR A 13 10.85 16.55 -32.45
N LEU A 14 9.82 16.30 -33.26
CA LEU A 14 9.68 16.89 -34.60
C LEU A 14 9.38 18.40 -34.56
N LEU A 15 8.65 18.89 -33.55
CA LEU A 15 8.36 20.32 -33.39
C LEU A 15 9.57 21.13 -32.89
N LEU A 16 10.50 20.51 -32.16
CA LEU A 16 11.68 21.16 -31.59
C LEU A 16 12.92 21.14 -32.51
N LEU A 17 12.97 20.28 -33.53
CA LEU A 17 14.15 20.10 -34.39
C LEU A 17 14.21 20.97 -35.66
N ALA A 18 13.32 21.95 -35.84
CA ALA A 18 13.44 22.92 -36.92
C ALA A 18 14.44 24.04 -36.57
N ALA A 19 15.72 23.77 -36.81
CA ALA A 19 16.83 24.70 -37.08
C ALA A 19 16.84 26.06 -36.34
N VAL A 20 17.80 26.22 -35.42
CA VAL A 20 18.36 27.53 -35.08
C VAL A 20 19.18 27.99 -36.30
N GLY A 21 18.54 28.73 -37.22
CA GLY A 21 19.24 29.41 -38.32
C GLY A 21 19.99 30.65 -37.81
N PRO A 22 20.97 31.18 -38.57
CA PRO A 22 21.75 32.34 -38.17
C PRO A 22 20.86 33.59 -38.03
N VAL A 23 21.17 34.39 -37.02
CA VAL A 23 20.46 35.63 -36.67
C VAL A 23 20.69 36.67 -37.77
N GLY A 24 19.63 37.08 -38.47
CA GLY A 24 19.65 38.25 -39.34
C GLY A 24 19.65 39.54 -38.50
N ALA A 25 20.38 40.56 -38.95
CA ALA A 25 20.60 41.82 -38.22
C ALA A 25 19.34 42.70 -37.98
N GLN A 26 18.14 42.27 -38.38
CA GLN A 26 16.90 43.05 -38.28
C GLN A 26 15.90 42.57 -37.20
N ASP A 27 16.21 41.53 -36.42
CA ASP A 27 15.24 40.88 -35.51
C ASP A 27 15.25 41.37 -34.04
N THR A 28 15.99 42.44 -33.70
CA THR A 28 16.18 42.89 -32.31
C THR A 28 15.49 44.22 -32.01
N MET A 29 14.64 44.24 -30.99
CA MET A 29 14.05 45.47 -30.44
C MET A 29 15.07 46.29 -29.63
N THR A 30 14.91 47.60 -29.57
CA THR A 30 15.67 48.46 -28.64
C THR A 30 15.29 48.17 -27.19
N HIS A 31 16.14 48.55 -26.24
CA HIS A 31 15.86 48.37 -24.81
C HIS A 31 14.52 48.99 -24.39
N ALA A 32 14.25 50.23 -24.85
CA ALA A 32 12.99 50.92 -24.58
C ALA A 32 11.76 50.19 -25.16
N GLN A 33 11.91 49.57 -26.34
CA GLN A 33 10.84 48.78 -26.95
C GLN A 33 10.57 47.47 -26.19
N LEU A 34 11.61 46.78 -25.71
CA LEU A 34 11.46 45.57 -24.88
C LEU A 34 10.76 45.89 -23.56
N GLU A 35 11.14 47.01 -22.92
CA GLU A 35 10.55 47.45 -21.67
C GLU A 35 9.07 47.86 -21.83
N ALA A 36 8.72 48.49 -22.96
CA ALA A 36 7.34 48.81 -23.30
C ALA A 36 6.44 47.58 -23.54
N VAL A 37 7.00 46.43 -23.95
CA VAL A 37 6.25 45.16 -24.01
C VAL A 37 6.16 44.54 -22.62
N ARG A 38 7.26 44.49 -21.86
CA ARG A 38 7.30 43.92 -20.50
C ARG A 38 6.35 44.63 -19.54
N SER A 39 6.22 45.95 -19.63
CA SER A 39 5.34 46.74 -18.75
C SER A 39 3.86 46.36 -18.87
N ARG A 40 3.45 45.74 -19.98
CA ARG A 40 2.08 45.25 -20.18
C ARG A 40 1.79 43.95 -19.42
N TYR A 41 2.82 43.26 -18.96
CA TYR A 41 2.73 41.98 -18.23
C TYR A 41 3.36 42.11 -16.83
N PRO A 42 2.70 42.80 -15.88
CA PRO A 42 3.29 43.09 -14.56
C PRO A 42 3.59 41.84 -13.73
N ARG A 43 2.99 40.69 -14.05
CA ARG A 43 3.21 39.39 -13.38
C ARG A 43 4.22 38.49 -14.08
N ALA A 44 4.79 38.90 -15.21
CA ALA A 44 5.68 38.06 -16.03
C ALA A 44 6.86 37.48 -15.24
N ALA A 45 7.41 38.24 -14.28
CA ALA A 45 8.51 37.79 -13.42
C ALA A 45 8.15 36.58 -12.55
N GLN A 46 6.85 36.39 -12.23
CA GLN A 46 6.34 35.26 -11.45
C GLN A 46 6.15 33.99 -12.30
N TRP A 47 6.25 34.11 -13.62
CA TRP A 47 6.01 33.02 -14.57
C TRP A 47 7.31 32.44 -15.15
N GLU A 48 8.46 32.96 -14.73
CA GLU A 48 9.76 32.46 -15.17
C GLU A 48 10.04 31.05 -14.63
N ILE A 49 10.71 30.25 -15.45
CA ILE A 49 11.21 28.93 -15.06
C ILE A 49 12.71 28.98 -14.80
N ARG A 50 13.24 28.06 -14.00
CA ARG A 50 14.68 27.98 -13.73
C ARG A 50 15.44 27.52 -14.98
N VAL A 51 16.22 28.41 -15.58
CA VAL A 51 17.07 28.10 -16.75
C VAL A 51 18.56 28.22 -16.39
N ARG A 52 19.32 27.14 -16.58
CA ARG A 52 20.75 27.02 -16.29
C ARG A 52 21.56 27.68 -17.39
N ALA A 53 22.51 28.54 -16.99
CA ALA A 53 23.41 29.22 -17.90
C ALA A 53 24.19 28.24 -18.78
N GLY A 54 24.30 28.55 -20.08
CA GLY A 54 25.08 27.77 -21.06
C GLY A 54 24.33 26.64 -21.76
N THR A 55 23.09 26.36 -21.38
CA THR A 55 22.27 25.31 -22.02
C THR A 55 21.65 25.76 -23.35
N ARG A 56 21.12 24.84 -24.16
CA ARG A 56 20.39 25.21 -25.39
C ARG A 56 19.11 25.99 -25.10
N LEU A 57 18.41 25.66 -24.03
CA LEU A 57 17.24 26.39 -23.54
C LEU A 57 17.62 27.79 -23.10
N ASP A 58 18.76 27.97 -22.45
CA ASP A 58 19.27 29.29 -22.07
C ASP A 58 19.60 30.16 -23.29
N SER A 59 20.11 29.54 -24.36
CA SER A 59 20.31 30.20 -25.64
C SER A 59 18.99 30.57 -26.33
N LEU A 60 18.01 29.67 -26.30
CA LEU A 60 16.66 29.90 -26.82
C LEU A 60 15.93 31.01 -26.05
N ARG A 61 15.96 30.96 -24.72
CA ARG A 61 15.43 31.99 -23.83
C ARG A 61 16.01 33.35 -24.17
N ARG A 62 17.34 33.49 -24.18
CA ARG A 62 18.01 34.76 -24.54
C ARG A 62 17.63 35.25 -25.93
N LEU A 63 17.47 34.34 -26.90
CA LEU A 63 17.06 34.68 -28.25
C LEU A 63 15.65 35.31 -28.25
N TYR A 64 14.70 34.66 -27.59
CA TYR A 64 13.31 35.12 -27.59
C TYR A 64 13.01 36.24 -26.59
N GLU A 65 13.84 36.42 -25.56
CA GLU A 65 13.85 37.64 -24.72
C GLU A 65 14.16 38.90 -25.55
N ARG A 66 14.86 38.77 -26.69
CA ARG A 66 15.12 39.88 -27.63
C ARG A 66 14.07 39.99 -28.74
N ARG A 67 13.18 39.00 -28.90
CA ARG A 67 12.15 38.92 -29.94
C ARG A 67 10.72 39.11 -29.40
N LEU A 68 10.55 39.87 -28.33
CA LEU A 68 9.23 40.13 -27.74
C LEU A 68 8.27 40.90 -28.67
N HIS A 69 8.74 41.41 -29.82
CA HIS A 69 7.87 41.99 -30.86
C HIS A 69 6.81 40.98 -31.35
N ARG A 70 7.08 39.67 -31.23
CA ARG A 70 6.15 38.58 -31.54
C ARG A 70 4.89 38.57 -30.68
N ILE A 71 4.93 39.21 -29.51
CA ILE A 71 3.79 39.35 -28.58
C ILE A 71 3.44 40.83 -28.35
N ALA A 72 3.88 41.74 -29.23
CA ALA A 72 3.63 43.17 -29.06
C ALA A 72 2.20 43.60 -29.46
N ALA A 73 1.37 42.70 -29.96
CA ALA A 73 -0.04 42.95 -30.23
C ALA A 73 -0.77 43.32 -28.92
N ALA A 74 -1.62 44.35 -28.95
CA ALA A 74 -2.32 44.85 -27.77
C ALA A 74 -3.25 43.81 -27.13
N THR A 75 -3.67 42.80 -27.89
CA THR A 75 -4.60 41.75 -27.48
C THR A 75 -3.90 40.52 -26.88
N ASP A 76 -2.57 40.38 -26.96
CA ASP A 76 -1.87 39.20 -26.38
C ASP A 76 -1.93 39.18 -24.84
N VAL A 77 -2.05 40.37 -24.22
CA VAL A 77 -2.24 40.54 -22.77
C VAL A 77 -3.57 40.00 -22.25
N GLU A 78 -4.53 39.74 -23.15
CA GLU A 78 -5.82 39.14 -22.78
C GLU A 78 -5.65 37.68 -22.34
N ASP A 79 -4.59 37.00 -22.79
CA ASP A 79 -4.30 35.62 -22.42
C ASP A 79 -3.89 35.51 -20.94
N GLN A 80 -4.56 34.61 -20.21
CA GLN A 80 -4.39 34.46 -18.76
C GLN A 80 -3.38 33.37 -18.36
N SER A 81 -2.71 32.73 -19.33
CA SER A 81 -1.83 31.59 -19.06
C SER A 81 -0.52 32.05 -18.40
N PRO A 82 -0.04 31.42 -17.31
CA PRO A 82 1.15 31.88 -16.58
C PRO A 82 2.45 31.43 -17.28
N TYR A 83 2.72 31.98 -18.47
CA TYR A 83 3.88 31.60 -19.30
C TYR A 83 4.93 32.72 -19.37
N PRO A 84 6.24 32.38 -19.34
CA PRO A 84 7.32 33.34 -19.56
C PRO A 84 7.15 34.09 -20.89
N LEU A 85 7.54 35.36 -20.93
CA LEU A 85 7.38 36.20 -22.14
C LEU A 85 8.21 35.68 -23.32
N TRP A 86 9.43 35.20 -23.05
CA TRP A 86 10.28 34.60 -24.07
C TRP A 86 9.64 33.34 -24.67
N TYR A 87 8.90 32.58 -23.85
CA TYR A 87 8.24 31.36 -24.28
C TYR A 87 7.00 31.66 -25.12
N ARG A 88 6.21 32.67 -24.74
CA ARG A 88 5.11 33.19 -25.55
C ARG A 88 5.59 33.67 -26.93
N ALA A 89 6.68 34.45 -26.97
CA ALA A 89 7.29 34.91 -28.21
C ALA A 89 7.81 33.74 -29.07
N TYR A 90 8.40 32.73 -28.46
CA TYR A 90 8.78 31.48 -29.11
C TYR A 90 7.57 30.78 -29.75
N LEU A 91 6.47 30.61 -29.00
CA LEU A 91 5.26 29.96 -29.49
C LEU A 91 4.61 30.73 -30.65
N ARG A 92 4.54 32.07 -30.56
CA ARG A 92 4.03 32.91 -31.66
C ARG A 92 4.83 32.79 -32.95
N GLU A 93 6.14 32.67 -32.83
CA GLU A 93 7.01 32.53 -33.99
C GLU A 93 6.93 31.12 -34.59
N ARG A 94 6.85 30.09 -33.74
CA ARG A 94 6.73 28.69 -34.20
C ARG A 94 5.34 28.34 -34.72
N PHE A 95 4.32 28.99 -34.20
CA PHE A 95 2.91 28.72 -34.49
C PHE A 95 2.21 30.03 -34.88
N PRO A 96 2.42 30.53 -36.10
CA PRO A 96 1.86 31.81 -36.53
C PRO A 96 0.32 31.82 -36.62
N THR A 97 -0.32 30.65 -36.59
CA THR A 97 -1.78 30.48 -36.64
C THR A 97 -2.45 30.53 -35.27
N LEU A 98 -1.71 30.77 -34.18
CA LEU A 98 -2.29 30.86 -32.84
C LEU A 98 -3.28 32.03 -32.73
N PRO A 99 -4.40 31.87 -31.99
CA PRO A 99 -5.36 32.96 -31.76
C PRO A 99 -4.67 34.20 -31.20
N THR A 100 -4.91 35.38 -31.76
CA THR A 100 -4.21 36.63 -31.38
C THR A 100 -4.97 37.47 -30.35
N SER A 101 -6.12 37.01 -29.88
CA SER A 101 -6.98 37.69 -28.90
C SER A 101 -7.78 36.66 -28.10
N GLY A 102 -8.34 37.07 -26.95
CA GLY A 102 -9.11 36.24 -26.04
C GLY A 102 -8.32 35.70 -24.85
N ARG A 103 -9.02 35.08 -23.90
CA ARG A 103 -8.44 34.62 -22.62
C ARG A 103 -7.48 33.44 -22.73
N TYR A 104 -7.54 32.68 -23.82
CA TYR A 104 -6.70 31.50 -24.08
C TYR A 104 -6.23 31.51 -25.54
N GLN A 105 -5.00 31.94 -25.73
CA GLN A 105 -4.38 32.15 -27.04
C GLN A 105 -3.33 31.08 -27.36
N TYR A 106 -2.93 30.28 -26.36
CA TYR A 106 -1.92 29.24 -26.48
C TYR A 106 -2.52 27.85 -26.19
N PRO A 107 -2.13 26.78 -26.90
CA PRO A 107 -2.64 25.43 -26.67
C PRO A 107 -2.27 24.90 -25.29
N ARG A 108 -3.14 24.10 -24.67
CA ARG A 108 -2.91 23.56 -23.31
C ARG A 108 -1.66 22.66 -23.21
N VAL A 109 -1.28 21.99 -24.29
CA VAL A 109 -0.03 21.19 -24.39
C VAL A 109 1.24 22.03 -24.18
N THR A 110 1.17 23.36 -24.36
CA THR A 110 2.34 24.24 -24.19
C THR A 110 2.86 24.28 -22.74
N ALA A 111 2.04 23.97 -21.74
CA ALA A 111 2.47 23.80 -20.35
C ALA A 111 3.39 22.58 -20.20
N GLN A 112 3.01 21.44 -20.79
CA GLN A 112 3.82 20.22 -20.78
C GLN A 112 5.15 20.40 -21.53
N MET A 113 5.12 21.12 -22.65
CA MET A 113 6.33 21.49 -23.39
C MET A 113 7.28 22.37 -22.57
N LEU A 114 6.76 23.37 -21.84
CA LEU A 114 7.59 24.23 -20.99
C LEU A 114 8.21 23.46 -19.82
N THR A 115 7.42 22.58 -19.20
CA THR A 115 7.89 21.66 -18.15
C THR A 115 8.98 20.74 -18.68
N TRP A 116 8.81 20.16 -19.87
CA TRP A 116 9.80 19.31 -20.52
C TRP A 116 11.09 20.09 -20.84
N MET A 117 10.98 21.31 -21.38
CA MET A 117 12.14 22.17 -21.65
C MET A 117 12.90 22.47 -20.35
N GLY A 118 12.17 22.77 -19.27
CA GLY A 118 12.75 23.01 -17.94
C GLY A 118 13.56 21.82 -17.39
N SER A 119 13.12 20.58 -17.67
CA SER A 119 13.85 19.36 -17.29
C SER A 119 14.90 18.92 -18.31
N HIS A 120 14.77 19.29 -19.59
CA HIS A 120 15.65 18.93 -20.71
C HIS A 120 16.29 20.17 -21.34
N GLN A 121 17.03 20.92 -20.52
CA GLN A 121 17.51 22.25 -20.90
C GLN A 121 18.52 22.26 -22.07
N ASP A 122 19.11 21.13 -22.43
CA ASP A 122 19.93 21.00 -23.64
C ASP A 122 19.12 20.67 -24.91
N LEU A 123 17.78 20.73 -24.83
CA LEU A 123 16.82 20.55 -25.92
C LEU A 123 17.14 19.32 -26.79
N SER A 124 17.58 18.26 -26.13
CA SER A 124 17.94 16.98 -26.73
C SER A 124 17.41 15.87 -25.85
N VAL A 125 16.95 14.81 -26.50
CA VAL A 125 16.66 13.54 -25.84
C VAL A 125 18.01 12.81 -25.75
N PRO A 126 18.45 12.33 -24.57
CA PRO A 126 19.71 11.59 -24.47
C PRO A 126 19.70 10.38 -25.40
N PRO A 127 20.82 10.07 -26.10
CA PRO A 127 20.91 8.82 -26.84
C PRO A 127 20.89 7.64 -25.86
N SER A 128 20.13 6.60 -26.19
CA SER A 128 20.14 5.33 -25.47
C SER A 128 21.55 4.73 -25.52
N ARG A 129 22.20 4.56 -24.36
CA ARG A 129 23.55 3.98 -24.25
C ARG A 129 23.46 2.53 -23.76
N PRO A 130 24.24 1.58 -24.32
CA PRO A 130 24.32 0.21 -23.80
C PRO A 130 25.21 0.12 -22.54
N PRO A 131 25.02 -0.90 -21.67
CA PRO A 131 25.54 -0.88 -20.30
C PRO A 131 27.02 -1.29 -20.22
N GLY A 132 27.77 -0.57 -19.38
CA GLY A 132 29.10 -0.99 -18.93
C GLY A 132 29.65 -0.07 -17.84
N GLY A 133 29.84 -0.62 -16.64
CA GLY A 133 30.86 -0.19 -15.65
C GLY A 133 30.43 0.74 -14.51
N SER A 134 29.94 0.15 -13.41
CA SER A 134 30.01 0.55 -11.98
C SER A 134 29.58 1.95 -11.50
N GLY A 135 28.54 1.97 -10.64
CA GLY A 135 28.45 2.89 -9.47
C GLY A 135 27.37 3.99 -9.51
N GLY A 136 26.09 3.65 -9.32
CA GLY A 136 24.96 4.58 -9.12
C GLY A 136 23.62 3.92 -9.49
N PRO A 137 22.48 4.23 -8.84
CA PRO A 137 21.23 3.51 -9.04
C PRO A 137 20.76 3.69 -10.49
N GLY A 138 20.68 2.57 -11.21
CA GLY A 138 20.42 2.51 -12.63
C GLY A 138 18.98 2.85 -13.03
N PRO A 139 18.69 2.89 -14.35
CA PRO A 139 17.41 3.32 -14.90
C PRO A 139 16.27 2.39 -14.49
N ALA A 140 15.03 2.92 -14.49
CA ALA A 140 13.80 2.18 -14.23
C ALA A 140 13.79 0.86 -15.02
N ARG A 141 13.64 -0.26 -14.29
CA ARG A 141 13.54 -1.62 -14.85
C ARG A 141 12.08 -2.02 -14.81
N VAL A 142 11.51 -2.42 -15.95
CA VAL A 142 10.26 -3.20 -16.02
C VAL A 142 10.26 -4.25 -14.91
N ALA A 143 9.17 -4.33 -14.15
CA ALA A 143 9.09 -5.25 -13.03
C ALA A 143 9.04 -6.71 -13.54
N MET A 144 9.60 -7.64 -12.76
CA MET A 144 9.42 -9.07 -13.01
C MET A 144 8.06 -9.49 -12.44
N VAL A 145 7.22 -10.05 -13.30
CA VAL A 145 5.91 -10.60 -12.94
C VAL A 145 6.01 -12.13 -12.97
N ALA A 146 5.72 -12.77 -11.84
CA ALA A 146 5.57 -14.22 -11.77
C ALA A 146 4.32 -14.68 -12.53
N GLY A 147 4.17 -15.99 -12.75
CA GLY A 147 2.96 -16.54 -13.37
C GLY A 147 1.70 -16.06 -12.64
N ASN A 148 0.66 -15.71 -13.40
CA ASN A 148 -0.64 -15.39 -12.82
C ASN A 148 -1.23 -16.66 -12.16
N VAL A 149 -1.79 -16.50 -10.97
CA VAL A 149 -2.44 -17.56 -10.19
C VAL A 149 -3.92 -17.17 -10.05
N ASP A 150 -4.82 -18.06 -10.46
CA ASP A 150 -6.24 -17.97 -10.10
C ASP A 150 -6.38 -18.39 -8.63
N VAL A 151 -6.55 -17.41 -7.75
CA VAL A 151 -6.62 -17.60 -6.29
C VAL A 151 -7.93 -18.23 -5.89
N SER A 152 -9.02 -17.87 -6.59
CA SER A 152 -10.31 -18.50 -6.42
C SER A 152 -10.29 -19.93 -6.95
N ASN A 153 -10.15 -20.12 -8.27
CA ASN A 153 -10.23 -21.41 -8.94
C ASN A 153 -11.41 -22.27 -8.43
N LEU A 154 -12.56 -21.63 -8.25
CA LEU A 154 -13.78 -22.19 -7.68
C LEU A 154 -14.90 -22.23 -8.71
N SER A 155 -15.97 -22.99 -8.44
CA SER A 155 -17.13 -23.05 -9.34
C SER A 155 -17.91 -21.74 -9.41
N GLU A 156 -17.88 -21.00 -8.30
CA GLU A 156 -18.56 -19.74 -8.10
C GLU A 156 -17.85 -18.58 -8.83
N ARG A 157 -18.61 -17.54 -9.16
CA ARG A 157 -18.13 -16.24 -9.63
C ARG A 157 -17.69 -15.36 -8.45
N HIS A 158 -16.60 -14.63 -8.67
CA HIS A 158 -15.98 -13.75 -7.68
C HIS A 158 -15.63 -12.39 -8.28
N SER A 159 -15.74 -11.36 -7.46
CA SER A 159 -15.48 -9.96 -7.84
C SER A 159 -15.06 -9.19 -6.60
N GLU A 160 -14.44 -8.03 -6.79
CA GLU A 160 -13.87 -7.23 -5.71
C GLU A 160 -12.84 -8.03 -4.91
N SER A 161 -11.75 -7.38 -4.54
CA SER A 161 -10.75 -8.12 -3.77
C SER A 161 -9.97 -7.23 -2.84
N SER A 162 -9.60 -7.82 -1.71
CA SER A 162 -8.67 -7.26 -0.77
C SER A 162 -7.59 -8.30 -0.48
N VAL A 163 -6.37 -7.84 -0.22
CA VAL A 163 -5.20 -8.69 0.05
C VAL A 163 -4.32 -8.04 1.09
N ALA A 164 -3.77 -8.84 1.99
CA ALA A 164 -2.85 -8.38 3.02
C ALA A 164 -1.72 -9.39 3.25
N VAL A 165 -0.52 -8.84 3.50
CA VAL A 165 0.69 -9.58 3.88
C VAL A 165 0.97 -9.37 5.37
N ASP A 166 1.33 -10.44 6.08
CA ASP A 166 1.83 -10.31 7.45
C ASP A 166 3.28 -9.80 7.42
N TYR A 167 3.51 -8.54 7.80
CA TYR A 167 4.86 -7.95 7.83
C TYR A 167 5.83 -8.67 8.78
N HIS A 168 5.35 -9.33 9.83
CA HIS A 168 6.19 -10.09 10.76
C HIS A 168 6.45 -11.53 10.29
N ALA A 169 5.62 -12.06 9.39
CA ALA A 169 5.80 -13.37 8.77
C ALA A 169 5.34 -13.38 7.29
N PRO A 170 6.08 -12.75 6.36
CA PRO A 170 5.63 -12.40 5.00
C PRO A 170 5.45 -13.57 4.03
N ARG A 171 5.55 -14.81 4.52
CA ARG A 171 5.07 -16.01 3.81
C ARG A 171 3.57 -16.20 3.96
N TYR A 172 2.96 -15.61 4.98
CA TYR A 172 1.52 -15.66 5.22
C TYR A 172 0.84 -14.49 4.53
N LEU A 173 -0.15 -14.84 3.72
CA LEU A 173 -0.99 -13.91 2.99
C LEU A 173 -2.44 -14.28 3.22
N ILE A 174 -3.30 -13.28 3.28
CA ILE A 174 -4.75 -13.44 3.21
C ILE A 174 -5.25 -12.60 2.05
N ALA A 175 -6.24 -13.10 1.35
CA ALA A 175 -7.04 -12.34 0.39
C ALA A 175 -8.51 -12.66 0.63
N ALA A 176 -9.41 -11.80 0.18
CA ALA A 176 -10.84 -12.04 0.25
C ALA A 176 -11.54 -11.49 -1.01
N SER A 177 -12.72 -12.03 -1.30
CA SER A 177 -13.54 -11.62 -2.44
C SER A 177 -15.02 -11.74 -2.15
N ASN A 178 -15.83 -11.02 -2.93
CA ASN A 178 -17.24 -11.36 -3.00
C ASN A 178 -17.40 -12.76 -3.58
N ASN A 179 -18.47 -13.41 -3.15
CA ASN A 179 -18.98 -14.62 -3.76
C ASN A 179 -20.33 -14.30 -4.39
N ILE A 180 -20.31 -13.79 -5.63
CA ILE A 180 -21.51 -13.25 -6.30
C ILE A 180 -22.45 -14.36 -6.80
N THR A 181 -22.05 -15.62 -6.65
CA THR A 181 -22.92 -16.79 -6.88
C THR A 181 -22.69 -17.82 -5.76
N GLY A 182 -23.40 -18.94 -5.79
CA GLY A 182 -23.20 -20.00 -4.80
C GLY A 182 -23.70 -19.61 -3.41
N SER A 183 -22.81 -19.57 -2.42
CA SER A 183 -23.19 -19.39 -1.01
C SER A 183 -23.55 -17.93 -0.65
N GLY A 184 -23.07 -16.95 -1.42
CA GLY A 184 -23.16 -15.53 -1.06
C GLY A 184 -22.31 -15.14 0.16
N ARG A 185 -21.56 -16.07 0.76
CA ARG A 185 -20.67 -15.78 1.90
C ARG A 185 -19.32 -15.30 1.39
N LEU A 186 -18.76 -14.29 2.06
CA LEU A 186 -17.45 -13.75 1.70
C LEU A 186 -16.41 -14.88 1.66
N LYS A 187 -15.72 -15.02 0.52
CA LYS A 187 -14.63 -15.98 0.38
C LYS A 187 -13.37 -15.38 0.96
N VAL A 188 -12.63 -16.22 1.68
CA VAL A 188 -11.30 -15.88 2.17
C VAL A 188 -10.31 -16.91 1.64
N PHE A 189 -9.20 -16.43 1.13
CA PHE A 189 -8.10 -17.21 0.61
C PHE A 189 -6.87 -16.98 1.48
N PHE A 190 -6.11 -18.03 1.76
CA PHE A 190 -4.92 -17.94 2.59
C PHE A 190 -3.77 -18.75 2.00
N SER A 191 -2.57 -18.17 2.10
CA SER A 191 -1.32 -18.76 1.62
C SER A 191 -0.33 -18.84 2.78
N SER A 192 0.52 -19.87 2.77
CA SER A 192 1.60 -20.05 3.75
C SER A 192 3.00 -20.08 3.12
N ASP A 193 3.10 -19.91 1.81
CA ASP A 193 4.34 -20.00 1.02
C ASP A 193 4.63 -18.73 0.20
N GLY A 194 4.04 -17.59 0.58
CA GLY A 194 4.26 -16.30 -0.09
C GLY A 194 3.49 -16.16 -1.41
N GLY A 195 2.38 -16.87 -1.56
CA GLY A 195 1.45 -16.77 -2.69
C GLY A 195 1.70 -17.78 -3.80
N GLY A 196 2.52 -18.80 -3.54
CA GLY A 196 2.76 -19.91 -4.47
C GLY A 196 1.59 -20.88 -4.53
N SER A 197 0.91 -21.09 -3.42
CA SER A 197 -0.31 -21.89 -3.31
C SER A 197 -1.32 -21.26 -2.35
N TRP A 198 -2.60 -21.44 -2.66
CA TRP A 198 -3.72 -20.85 -1.92
C TRP A 198 -4.73 -21.92 -1.52
N ASN A 199 -5.26 -21.79 -0.31
CA ASN A 199 -6.44 -22.52 0.15
C ASN A 199 -7.57 -21.52 0.37
N SER A 200 -8.82 -22.00 0.39
CA SER A 200 -10.00 -21.16 0.56
C SER A 200 -10.88 -21.60 1.72
N THR A 201 -11.57 -20.65 2.33
CA THR A 201 -12.64 -20.83 3.31
C THR A 201 -13.71 -19.76 3.10
N GLU A 202 -14.74 -19.74 3.94
CA GLU A 202 -15.78 -18.72 3.94
C GLU A 202 -15.96 -18.15 5.34
N LEU A 203 -16.28 -16.87 5.42
CA LEU A 203 -16.75 -16.30 6.69
C LEU A 203 -18.07 -16.96 7.09
N PRO A 204 -18.24 -17.36 8.37
CA PRO A 204 -19.55 -17.79 8.85
C PRO A 204 -20.53 -16.61 8.80
N LEU A 205 -21.82 -16.87 8.59
CA LEU A 205 -22.85 -15.85 8.75
C LEU A 205 -23.09 -15.61 10.24
N ASP A 206 -23.21 -14.34 10.64
CA ASP A 206 -23.77 -13.95 11.94
C ASP A 206 -25.30 -14.16 11.99
N GLU A 207 -25.88 -14.15 13.18
CA GLU A 207 -27.32 -14.31 13.36
C GLU A 207 -28.12 -13.25 12.59
N GLY A 208 -29.02 -13.71 11.71
CA GLY A 208 -29.88 -12.87 10.89
C GLY A 208 -29.26 -12.41 9.55
N ALA A 209 -27.95 -12.56 9.35
CA ALA A 209 -27.34 -12.32 8.03
C ALA A 209 -27.73 -13.44 7.06
N ALA A 210 -27.95 -13.08 5.79
CA ALA A 210 -28.26 -13.99 4.71
C ALA A 210 -27.08 -14.17 3.76
N PHE A 211 -26.31 -13.11 3.50
CA PHE A 211 -25.13 -13.10 2.64
C PHE A 211 -24.19 -11.96 3.03
N HIS A 212 -23.00 -11.95 2.43
CA HIS A 212 -21.99 -10.92 2.61
C HIS A 212 -21.68 -10.18 1.30
N SER A 213 -21.13 -8.98 1.42
CA SER A 213 -20.48 -8.22 0.34
C SER A 213 -19.23 -7.52 0.89
N ASP A 214 -18.45 -6.97 -0.03
CA ASP A 214 -17.30 -6.08 0.17
C ASP A 214 -16.20 -6.69 1.05
N PRO A 215 -15.10 -7.20 0.46
CA PRO A 215 -13.97 -7.70 1.23
C PRO A 215 -13.03 -6.58 1.70
N ALA A 216 -12.73 -6.54 3.00
CA ALA A 216 -11.52 -5.89 3.50
C ALA A 216 -10.78 -6.79 4.47
N VAL A 217 -9.47 -7.02 4.28
CA VAL A 217 -8.65 -7.88 5.15
C VAL A 217 -7.38 -7.17 5.61
N ALA A 218 -6.94 -7.49 6.83
CA ALA A 218 -5.70 -6.95 7.39
C ALA A 218 -5.06 -7.94 8.39
N TRP A 219 -3.76 -7.76 8.64
CA TRP A 219 -3.05 -8.47 9.70
C TRP A 219 -2.79 -7.56 10.89
N ALA A 220 -3.06 -8.07 12.09
CA ALA A 220 -2.57 -7.48 13.31
C ALA A 220 -1.10 -7.87 13.57
N PRO A 221 -0.33 -7.07 14.32
CA PRO A 221 1.08 -7.34 14.60
C PRO A 221 1.37 -8.67 15.32
N ASP A 222 0.38 -9.23 16.02
CA ASP A 222 0.47 -10.52 16.71
C ASP A 222 0.25 -11.73 15.77
N GLY A 223 0.00 -11.48 14.48
CA GLY A 223 -0.30 -12.50 13.48
C GLY A 223 -1.76 -12.96 13.48
N THR A 224 -2.67 -12.24 14.15
CA THR A 224 -4.12 -12.41 13.99
C THR A 224 -4.57 -11.79 12.66
N ALA A 225 -5.26 -12.57 11.83
CA ALA A 225 -5.90 -12.06 10.63
C ALA A 225 -7.29 -11.48 10.96
N TRP A 226 -7.64 -10.38 10.31
CA TRP A 226 -8.93 -9.71 10.47
C TRP A 226 -9.61 -9.51 9.12
N ALA A 227 -10.93 -9.48 9.15
CA ALA A 227 -11.75 -9.14 8.01
C ALA A 227 -12.88 -8.19 8.46
N ALA A 228 -13.15 -7.18 7.65
CA ALA A 228 -14.40 -6.43 7.64
C ALA A 228 -15.21 -6.83 6.40
N THR A 229 -16.53 -6.87 6.55
CA THR A 229 -17.47 -7.22 5.46
C THR A 229 -18.84 -6.58 5.72
N LEU A 230 -19.63 -6.35 4.66
CA LEU A 230 -21.05 -6.04 4.74
C LEU A 230 -21.86 -7.31 4.97
N GLY A 231 -22.43 -7.47 6.16
CA GLY A 231 -23.46 -8.47 6.43
C GLY A 231 -24.85 -7.97 6.04
N ILE A 232 -25.54 -8.71 5.17
CA ILE A 232 -26.83 -8.30 4.60
C ILE A 232 -27.90 -9.31 5.00
N ASP A 233 -29.00 -8.85 5.60
CA ASP A 233 -30.13 -9.71 5.98
C ASP A 233 -31.17 -9.86 4.85
N ILE A 234 -32.17 -10.72 5.06
CA ILE A 234 -33.24 -10.98 4.07
C ILE A 234 -34.13 -9.77 3.76
N ALA A 235 -34.11 -8.73 4.62
CA ALA A 235 -34.84 -7.50 4.42
C ALA A 235 -33.98 -6.43 3.73
N GLY A 236 -32.71 -6.73 3.43
CA GLY A 236 -31.76 -5.81 2.81
C GLY A 236 -31.10 -4.85 3.79
N VAL A 237 -31.14 -5.12 5.10
CA VAL A 237 -30.41 -4.33 6.09
C VAL A 237 -28.93 -4.67 5.98
N VAL A 238 -28.11 -3.66 5.72
CA VAL A 238 -26.67 -3.78 5.51
C VAL A 238 -25.91 -3.33 6.76
N LYS A 239 -25.03 -4.18 7.28
CA LYS A 239 -24.28 -3.99 8.53
C LYS A 239 -22.79 -4.20 8.32
N VAL A 240 -21.96 -3.39 8.96
CA VAL A 240 -20.50 -3.58 8.95
C VAL A 240 -20.13 -4.60 10.03
N GLN A 241 -19.56 -5.72 9.62
CA GLN A 241 -19.26 -6.86 10.49
C GLN A 241 -17.77 -7.16 10.51
N MET A 242 -17.27 -7.50 11.70
CA MET A 242 -15.87 -7.82 11.94
C MET A 242 -15.71 -9.31 12.26
N TYR A 243 -14.69 -9.90 11.65
CA TYR A 243 -14.29 -11.29 11.84
C TYR A 243 -12.80 -11.37 12.12
N ARG A 244 -12.39 -12.43 12.83
CA ARG A 244 -10.96 -12.70 13.08
C ARG A 244 -10.61 -14.16 12.89
N SER A 245 -9.34 -14.40 12.59
CA SER A 245 -8.71 -15.71 12.50
C SER A 245 -7.40 -15.72 13.29
N THR A 246 -7.24 -16.72 14.16
CA THR A 246 -6.02 -16.94 14.96
C THR A 246 -5.16 -18.09 14.41
N ASP A 247 -5.57 -18.69 13.29
CA ASP A 247 -4.91 -19.82 12.63
C ASP A 247 -4.51 -19.50 11.19
N ARG A 248 -4.09 -18.26 10.97
CA ARG A 248 -3.55 -17.75 9.71
C ARG A 248 -4.54 -17.75 8.54
N GLY A 249 -5.80 -17.49 8.81
CA GLY A 249 -6.86 -17.36 7.81
C GLY A 249 -7.60 -18.67 7.50
N ALA A 250 -7.27 -19.78 8.15
CA ALA A 250 -7.88 -21.08 7.88
C ALA A 250 -9.31 -21.19 8.45
N THR A 251 -9.54 -20.68 9.66
CA THR A 251 -10.87 -20.59 10.28
C THR A 251 -11.14 -19.19 10.81
N TRP A 252 -12.40 -18.78 10.72
CA TRP A 252 -12.84 -17.43 11.05
C TRP A 252 -13.98 -17.46 12.06
N SER A 253 -13.93 -16.52 13.00
CA SER A 253 -14.98 -16.32 14.00
C SER A 253 -15.55 -14.91 13.87
N PHE A 254 -16.87 -14.81 13.90
CA PHE A 254 -17.54 -13.51 14.06
C PHE A 254 -17.10 -12.86 15.38
N VAL A 255 -16.82 -11.55 15.31
CA VAL A 255 -16.43 -10.75 16.47
C VAL A 255 -17.59 -9.85 16.87
N ARG A 256 -18.07 -9.00 15.95
CA ARG A 256 -19.09 -7.99 16.24
C ARG A 256 -19.61 -7.30 14.97
N THR A 257 -20.85 -6.84 15.00
CA THR A 257 -21.36 -5.78 14.11
C THR A 257 -20.98 -4.41 14.70
N VAL A 258 -20.16 -3.62 13.98
CA VAL A 258 -19.62 -2.34 14.45
C VAL A 258 -20.45 -1.14 14.02
N SER A 259 -21.18 -1.23 12.91
CA SER A 259 -22.03 -0.13 12.46
C SER A 259 -23.30 0.00 13.30
N THR A 260 -23.87 1.20 13.23
CA THR A 260 -25.26 1.50 13.62
C THR A 260 -26.04 1.83 12.37
N GLY A 261 -27.36 1.58 12.34
CA GLY A 261 -28.17 1.79 11.14
C GLY A 261 -28.15 0.60 10.18
N GLY A 262 -28.75 0.75 9.01
CA GLY A 262 -29.06 -0.37 8.11
C GLY A 262 -28.77 -0.15 6.62
N ALA A 263 -28.15 0.97 6.26
CA ALA A 263 -27.80 1.32 4.88
C ALA A 263 -26.31 1.71 4.82
N ASN A 264 -25.46 0.81 5.31
CA ASN A 264 -24.02 0.98 5.33
C ASN A 264 -23.43 0.42 4.02
N ASP A 265 -22.35 1.02 3.53
CA ASP A 265 -21.65 0.57 2.33
C ASP A 265 -20.14 0.90 2.41
N LYS A 266 -19.34 0.25 1.54
CA LYS A 266 -17.91 0.47 1.32
C LYS A 266 -17.07 0.64 2.59
N GLU A 267 -17.11 -0.37 3.45
CA GLU A 267 -16.22 -0.51 4.59
C GLU A 267 -14.82 -0.90 4.14
N LEU A 268 -13.84 -0.12 4.57
CA LEU A 268 -12.44 -0.52 4.55
C LEU A 268 -11.89 -0.52 5.96
N MET A 269 -10.82 -1.29 6.14
CA MET A 269 -10.16 -1.43 7.43
C MET A 269 -8.65 -1.24 7.33
N TRP A 270 -8.08 -0.77 8.44
CA TRP A 270 -6.63 -0.69 8.62
C TRP A 270 -6.26 -1.11 10.03
N ILE A 271 -5.12 -1.79 10.18
CA ILE A 271 -4.54 -2.09 11.49
C ILE A 271 -3.17 -1.45 11.58
N ASP A 272 -2.94 -0.68 12.63
CA ASP A 272 -1.65 -0.04 12.84
C ASP A 272 -0.57 -1.08 13.13
N THR A 273 0.39 -1.18 12.21
CA THR A 273 1.47 -2.18 12.25
C THR A 273 2.84 -1.55 12.48
N ASP A 274 2.94 -0.22 12.59
CA ASP A 274 4.22 0.45 12.77
C ASP A 274 4.75 0.23 14.21
N ASP A 275 5.96 -0.32 14.32
CA ASP A 275 6.61 -0.59 15.61
C ASP A 275 6.87 0.67 16.44
N ALA A 276 6.98 1.84 15.79
CA ALA A 276 7.17 3.12 16.46
C ALA A 276 5.85 3.81 16.86
N SER A 277 4.70 3.32 16.39
CA SER A 277 3.41 3.94 16.69
C SER A 277 2.98 3.67 18.13
N PRO A 278 2.53 4.69 18.88
CA PRO A 278 1.90 4.50 20.19
C PRO A 278 0.53 3.81 20.09
N HIS A 279 -0.01 3.64 18.87
CA HIS A 279 -1.30 3.03 18.59
C HIS A 279 -1.18 1.67 17.89
N LYS A 280 0.02 1.09 17.82
CA LYS A 280 0.27 -0.25 17.27
C LYS A 280 -0.79 -1.26 17.75
N GLY A 281 -1.35 -2.01 16.81
CA GLY A 281 -2.39 -3.02 17.03
C GLY A 281 -3.80 -2.46 17.10
N SER A 282 -3.99 -1.14 17.02
CA SER A 282 -5.32 -0.55 16.92
C SER A 282 -5.96 -0.90 15.58
N ILE A 283 -7.24 -1.27 15.62
CA ILE A 283 -8.05 -1.64 14.46
C ILE A 283 -8.95 -0.46 14.13
N TYR A 284 -8.95 -0.04 12.87
CA TYR A 284 -9.72 1.08 12.37
C TYR A 284 -10.63 0.61 11.24
N VAL A 285 -11.87 1.09 11.25
CA VAL A 285 -12.84 0.81 10.20
C VAL A 285 -13.56 2.10 9.86
N ALA A 286 -13.65 2.42 8.57
CA ALA A 286 -14.42 3.53 8.04
C ALA A 286 -15.37 3.00 6.97
N TRP A 287 -16.56 3.59 6.88
CA TRP A 287 -17.61 3.18 5.94
C TRP A 287 -18.52 4.37 5.65
N ASP A 288 -19.34 4.27 4.62
CA ASP A 288 -20.40 5.24 4.37
C ASP A 288 -21.76 4.74 4.84
N GLU A 289 -22.60 5.69 5.27
CA GLU A 289 -24.01 5.45 5.43
C GLU A 289 -24.72 6.21 4.31
N VAL A 290 -25.41 5.47 3.44
CA VAL A 290 -25.97 6.00 2.17
C VAL A 290 -26.76 7.29 2.43
N GLY A 291 -26.33 8.37 1.77
CA GLY A 291 -26.93 9.71 1.88
C GLY A 291 -26.67 10.45 3.20
N SER A 292 -25.86 9.89 4.10
CA SER A 292 -25.62 10.41 5.45
C SER A 292 -24.14 10.60 5.80
N GLY A 293 -23.23 10.38 4.84
CA GLY A 293 -21.79 10.67 4.94
C GLY A 293 -20.97 9.58 5.65
N MET A 294 -19.71 9.91 5.94
CA MET A 294 -18.72 8.97 6.47
C MET A 294 -18.90 8.66 7.96
N ARG A 295 -18.67 7.40 8.30
CA ARG A 295 -18.68 6.84 9.64
C ARG A 295 -17.33 6.23 9.97
N PHE A 296 -17.04 6.11 11.26
CA PHE A 296 -15.79 5.57 11.75
C PHE A 296 -15.97 4.90 13.11
N ALA A 297 -15.25 3.80 13.32
CA ALA A 297 -15.06 3.19 14.61
C ALA A 297 -13.65 2.62 14.76
N ARG A 298 -13.18 2.52 16.00
CA ARG A 298 -11.88 1.91 16.31
C ARG A 298 -11.95 0.96 17.49
N SER A 299 -11.02 0.02 17.53
CA SER A 299 -10.68 -0.75 18.71
C SER A 299 -9.20 -0.56 19.04
N THR A 300 -8.90 -0.37 20.32
CA THR A 300 -7.53 -0.24 20.84
C THR A 300 -7.12 -1.40 21.75
N ASP A 301 -7.92 -2.46 21.77
CA ASP A 301 -7.77 -3.63 22.66
C ASP A 301 -8.02 -4.95 21.91
N SER A 302 -7.53 -5.03 20.66
CA SER A 302 -7.63 -6.23 19.80
C SER A 302 -9.07 -6.69 19.53
N GLY A 303 -9.97 -5.72 19.35
CA GLY A 303 -11.38 -5.94 19.00
C GLY A 303 -12.28 -6.33 20.18
N ALA A 304 -11.80 -6.29 21.42
CA ALA A 304 -12.60 -6.62 22.60
C ALA A 304 -13.66 -5.55 22.87
N THR A 305 -13.30 -4.27 22.76
CA THR A 305 -14.21 -3.13 22.81
C THR A 305 -14.00 -2.22 21.61
N TRP A 306 -15.06 -1.46 21.30
CA TRP A 306 -15.10 -0.54 20.16
C TRP A 306 -15.55 0.84 20.64
N SER A 307 -15.01 1.89 20.02
CA SER A 307 -15.49 3.25 20.23
C SER A 307 -16.95 3.39 19.79
N PRO A 308 -17.70 4.36 20.32
CA PRO A 308 -18.92 4.82 19.68
C PRO A 308 -18.66 5.18 18.20
N VAL A 309 -19.66 4.97 17.34
CA VAL A 309 -19.58 5.37 15.93
C VAL A 309 -19.44 6.88 15.84
N ALA A 310 -18.34 7.33 15.23
CA ALA A 310 -18.07 8.74 14.98
C ALA A 310 -18.53 9.13 13.57
N THR A 311 -19.09 10.33 13.44
CA THR A 311 -19.39 10.95 12.14
C THR A 311 -18.14 11.68 11.63
N LEU A 312 -17.56 11.17 10.54
CA LEU A 312 -16.43 11.83 9.88
C LEU A 312 -16.88 12.95 8.96
N SER A 313 -18.05 12.78 8.32
CA SER A 313 -18.67 13.76 7.44
C SER A 313 -20.19 13.58 7.37
N SER A 314 -20.87 14.60 6.85
CA SER A 314 -22.32 14.61 6.58
C SER A 314 -22.63 15.02 5.15
N ASP A 315 -21.62 15.00 4.28
CA ASP A 315 -21.73 15.18 2.84
C ASP A 315 -22.24 13.91 2.18
N ALA A 316 -22.59 14.00 0.89
CA ALA A 316 -22.81 12.82 0.08
C ALA A 316 -21.41 12.28 -0.30
N ALA A 317 -21.02 11.15 0.29
CA ALA A 317 -19.70 10.57 0.15
C ALA A 317 -19.82 9.04 0.19
N ILE A 318 -18.96 8.33 -0.55
CA ILE A 318 -18.94 6.86 -0.68
C ILE A 318 -17.49 6.41 -0.93
N GLY A 319 -17.04 5.31 -0.32
CA GLY A 319 -15.72 4.73 -0.61
C GLY A 319 -14.56 5.43 0.12
N ALA A 320 -14.51 5.25 1.44
CA ALA A 320 -13.39 5.74 2.24
C ALA A 320 -12.21 4.77 2.23
N ASP A 321 -10.98 5.29 2.31
CA ASP A 321 -9.78 4.52 2.59
C ASP A 321 -8.98 5.16 3.75
N LEU A 322 -8.17 4.36 4.44
CA LEU A 322 -7.53 4.74 5.67
C LEU A 322 -6.15 4.09 5.89
N THR A 323 -5.24 4.86 6.48
CA THR A 323 -3.86 4.42 6.78
C THR A 323 -3.33 5.15 8.01
N THR A 324 -2.36 4.52 8.69
CA THR A 324 -1.58 5.20 9.75
C THR A 324 -0.24 5.71 9.23
N GLY A 325 0.20 6.80 9.85
CA GLY A 325 1.50 7.37 9.69
C GLY A 325 2.49 6.91 10.77
N PRO A 326 3.77 7.24 10.57
CA PRO A 326 4.88 6.77 11.38
C PRO A 326 4.88 7.17 12.88
N SER A 327 4.04 8.14 13.28
CA SER A 327 3.88 8.57 14.67
C SER A 327 2.52 8.16 15.24
N GLY A 328 1.79 7.28 14.54
CA GLY A 328 0.43 6.87 14.89
C GLY A 328 -0.65 7.86 14.44
N GLU A 329 -0.33 8.80 13.55
CA GLU A 329 -1.35 9.65 12.94
C GLU A 329 -2.26 8.80 12.05
N LEU A 330 -3.57 8.97 12.17
CA LEU A 330 -4.53 8.26 11.31
C LEU A 330 -5.06 9.19 10.24
N TYR A 331 -5.06 8.75 9.00
CA TYR A 331 -5.64 9.45 7.86
C TYR A 331 -6.83 8.66 7.35
N VAL A 332 -7.97 9.33 7.15
CA VAL A 332 -9.15 8.76 6.50
C VAL A 332 -9.53 9.68 5.35
N ALA A 333 -9.54 9.17 4.13
CA ALA A 333 -9.84 9.89 2.91
C ALA A 333 -11.10 9.34 2.24
N TRP A 334 -11.85 10.19 1.55
CA TRP A 334 -13.05 9.81 0.80
C TRP A 334 -13.36 10.82 -0.32
N PRO A 335 -14.05 10.41 -1.39
CA PRO A 335 -14.61 11.32 -2.38
C PRO A 335 -15.98 11.87 -1.90
N ASP A 336 -16.24 13.14 -2.20
CA ASP A 336 -17.58 13.73 -2.15
C ASP A 336 -18.22 13.62 -3.53
N VAL A 337 -19.35 12.90 -3.60
CA VAL A 337 -20.00 12.50 -4.85
C VAL A 337 -20.76 13.64 -5.52
N THR A 338 -20.85 14.82 -4.90
CA THR A 338 -21.55 15.99 -5.44
C THR A 338 -20.61 17.18 -5.63
N ALA A 339 -19.76 17.46 -4.64
CA ALA A 339 -18.90 18.63 -4.59
C ALA A 339 -17.66 18.52 -5.48
N ARG A 340 -17.38 17.32 -6.03
CA ARG A 340 -16.19 17.02 -6.84
C ARG A 340 -14.89 17.24 -6.05
N GLU A 341 -14.86 16.75 -4.83
CA GLU A 341 -13.70 16.91 -3.94
C GLU A 341 -13.28 15.55 -3.39
N ILE A 342 -11.98 15.28 -3.42
CA ILE A 342 -11.39 14.22 -2.59
C ILE A 342 -10.92 14.87 -1.30
N LYS A 343 -11.39 14.33 -0.18
CA LYS A 343 -11.24 14.89 1.16
C LYS A 343 -10.42 13.94 2.03
N VAL A 344 -9.81 14.50 3.07
CA VAL A 344 -9.11 13.73 4.10
C VAL A 344 -9.28 14.40 5.47
N ARG A 345 -9.44 13.58 6.50
CA ARG A 345 -9.26 14.00 7.90
C ARG A 345 -8.09 13.27 8.52
N LYS A 346 -7.36 14.01 9.35
CA LYS A 346 -6.23 13.51 10.14
C LYS A 346 -6.61 13.45 11.61
N SER A 347 -6.26 12.36 12.27
CA SER A 347 -6.23 12.24 13.72
C SER A 347 -4.78 12.10 14.20
N THR A 348 -4.46 12.72 15.34
CA THR A 348 -3.15 12.61 16.01
C THR A 348 -3.23 11.88 17.35
N ASP A 349 -4.39 11.29 17.67
CA ASP A 349 -4.66 10.57 18.92
C ASP A 349 -5.22 9.15 18.64
N GLY A 350 -4.82 8.60 17.49
CA GLY A 350 -5.18 7.26 17.05
C GLY A 350 -6.67 7.11 16.74
N GLY A 351 -7.34 8.16 16.25
CA GLY A 351 -8.75 8.16 15.89
C GLY A 351 -9.71 8.46 17.04
N ALA A 352 -9.25 9.00 18.17
CA ALA A 352 -10.16 9.45 19.24
C ALA A 352 -10.88 10.73 18.85
N THR A 353 -10.16 11.65 18.22
CA THR A 353 -10.68 12.88 17.60
C THR A 353 -10.01 13.11 16.25
N PHE A 354 -10.68 13.87 15.39
CA PHE A 354 -10.19 14.20 14.05
C PHE A 354 -10.15 15.71 13.85
N GLY A 355 -9.07 16.19 13.25
CA GLY A 355 -8.92 17.57 12.81
C GLY A 355 -9.91 17.97 11.70
N PRO A 356 -9.82 19.22 11.22
CA PRO A 356 -10.67 19.71 10.14
C PRO A 356 -10.42 18.94 8.83
N VAL A 357 -11.46 18.87 7.99
CA VAL A 357 -11.36 18.33 6.63
C VAL A 357 -10.33 19.14 5.84
N GLN A 358 -9.42 18.43 5.16
CA GLN A 358 -8.54 18.97 4.14
C GLN A 358 -8.94 18.41 2.77
N ARG A 359 -8.78 19.21 1.72
CA ARG A 359 -9.00 18.75 0.35
C ARG A 359 -7.69 18.25 -0.25
N ILE A 360 -7.71 17.01 -0.75
CA ILE A 360 -6.62 16.40 -1.52
C ILE A 360 -6.61 16.97 -2.94
N ALA A 361 -7.76 16.96 -3.62
CA ALA A 361 -7.91 17.41 -4.99
C ALA A 361 -9.36 17.77 -5.33
N MET A 362 -9.53 18.54 -6.42
CA MET A 362 -10.81 18.60 -7.14
C MET A 362 -10.81 17.48 -8.18
N THR A 363 -11.95 16.80 -8.35
CA THR A 363 -12.17 15.83 -9.42
C THR A 363 -12.76 16.51 -10.67
N ASN A 364 -12.60 15.88 -11.83
CA ASN A 364 -13.16 16.30 -13.10
C ASN A 364 -14.62 15.86 -13.23
N ASP A 365 -14.94 14.65 -12.79
CA ASP A 365 -16.31 14.17 -12.66
C ASP A 365 -16.85 14.19 -11.22
N GLN A 366 -18.16 14.01 -11.06
CA GLN A 366 -18.82 14.04 -9.76
C GLN A 366 -18.47 12.84 -8.90
N TYR A 367 -18.56 11.63 -9.45
CA TYR A 367 -18.31 10.39 -8.72
C TYR A 367 -18.09 9.18 -9.63
N GLU A 368 -18.72 9.16 -10.80
CA GLU A 368 -18.65 8.03 -11.71
C GLU A 368 -18.27 8.48 -13.11
N VAL A 369 -17.58 7.60 -13.83
CA VAL A 369 -17.15 7.81 -15.21
C VAL A 369 -17.62 6.64 -16.06
N SER A 370 -18.43 6.91 -17.08
CA SER A 370 -18.86 5.87 -18.00
C SER A 370 -17.84 5.65 -19.12
N ILE A 371 -17.24 4.46 -19.20
CA ILE A 371 -16.25 4.07 -20.21
C ILE A 371 -16.68 2.84 -21.01
N PRO A 372 -16.20 2.59 -22.24
CA PRO A 372 -16.69 1.47 -23.05
C PRO A 372 -16.53 0.09 -22.38
N ALA A 373 -15.45 -0.15 -21.62
CA ALA A 373 -15.22 -1.39 -20.88
C ALA A 373 -16.19 -1.61 -19.70
N MET A 374 -16.67 -0.54 -19.07
CA MET A 374 -17.40 -0.61 -17.81
C MET A 374 -18.61 0.35 -17.77
N CYS A 375 -19.31 0.50 -18.90
CA CYS A 375 -20.35 1.53 -19.02
C CYS A 375 -21.68 1.16 -18.33
N ARG A 376 -21.83 -0.08 -17.82
CA ARG A 376 -23.05 -0.52 -17.13
C ARG A 376 -22.96 -0.26 -15.64
N ARG A 377 -21.82 -0.62 -15.05
CA ARG A 377 -21.51 -0.36 -13.64
C ARG A 377 -20.99 1.07 -13.40
N ASN A 378 -20.39 1.66 -14.44
CA ASN A 378 -19.51 2.83 -14.40
C ASN A 378 -18.27 2.59 -13.56
N VAL A 379 -17.19 3.32 -13.88
CA VAL A 379 -16.02 3.39 -13.02
C VAL A 379 -16.32 4.37 -11.90
N LEU A 380 -16.13 3.96 -10.65
CA LEU A 380 -16.36 4.80 -9.48
C LEU A 380 -15.05 5.46 -9.03
N ILE A 381 -15.08 6.77 -8.83
CA ILE A 381 -13.96 7.57 -8.36
C ILE A 381 -13.73 7.23 -6.88
N TYR A 382 -12.88 6.25 -6.63
CA TYR A 382 -12.42 5.91 -5.29
C TYR A 382 -11.00 6.42 -5.03
N VAL A 383 -10.78 6.87 -3.80
CA VAL A 383 -9.46 7.31 -3.33
C VAL A 383 -8.80 6.18 -2.57
N VAL A 384 -7.53 5.94 -2.87
CA VAL A 384 -6.64 5.09 -2.07
C VAL A 384 -5.56 5.98 -1.46
N ILE A 385 -5.33 5.86 -0.15
CA ILE A 385 -4.41 6.69 0.63
C ILE A 385 -3.29 5.84 1.25
N GLY A 386 -2.05 6.32 1.15
CA GLY A 386 -0.89 5.64 1.71
C GLY A 386 0.07 6.61 2.38
N VAL A 387 0.86 6.13 3.35
CA VAL A 387 1.89 6.93 4.03
C VAL A 387 3.23 6.22 3.96
N ASP A 388 4.30 6.97 3.69
CA ASP A 388 5.65 6.46 3.82
C ASP A 388 5.98 6.21 5.31
N ARG A 389 5.97 4.94 5.71
CA ARG A 389 6.33 4.48 7.06
C ARG A 389 7.78 4.00 7.16
N SER A 390 8.53 4.02 6.05
CA SER A 390 9.91 3.55 6.02
C SER A 390 10.84 4.40 6.87
N SER A 391 12.07 3.93 7.10
CA SER A 391 13.13 4.75 7.69
C SER A 391 13.76 5.74 6.70
N GLY A 392 13.17 5.90 5.51
CA GLY A 392 13.69 6.72 4.43
C GLY A 392 13.49 8.24 4.64
N PRO A 393 14.08 9.07 3.76
CA PRO A 393 14.03 10.53 3.87
C PRO A 393 12.62 11.13 3.67
N ARG A 394 11.67 10.33 3.17
CA ARG A 394 10.28 10.74 2.90
C ARG A 394 9.31 10.27 3.99
N ARG A 395 9.79 9.63 5.06
CA ARG A 395 8.98 9.15 6.18
C ARG A 395 7.96 10.21 6.64
N GLY A 396 6.68 9.84 6.64
CA GLY A 396 5.55 10.70 6.99
C GLY A 396 4.93 11.46 5.81
N SER A 397 5.46 11.31 4.59
CA SER A 397 4.79 11.79 3.38
C SER A 397 3.51 10.99 3.14
N VAL A 398 2.45 11.68 2.74
CA VAL A 398 1.13 11.10 2.49
C VAL A 398 0.86 11.15 1.00
N TYR A 399 0.27 10.08 0.47
CA TYR A 399 0.02 9.89 -0.95
C TYR A 399 -1.44 9.52 -1.17
N ALA A 400 -2.01 9.96 -2.28
CA ALA A 400 -3.37 9.60 -2.67
C ALA A 400 -3.40 9.30 -4.18
N ALA A 401 -4.11 8.25 -4.56
CA ALA A 401 -4.38 7.88 -5.94
C ALA A 401 -5.89 7.64 -6.15
N TRP A 402 -6.38 7.96 -7.34
CA TRP A 402 -7.79 7.75 -7.72
C TRP A 402 -7.90 7.70 -9.24
N ASP A 403 -8.94 7.09 -9.78
CA ASP A 403 -9.31 7.28 -11.18
C ASP A 403 -10.26 8.48 -11.33
N ASP A 404 -10.23 9.11 -12.49
CA ASP A 404 -11.14 10.21 -12.82
C ASP A 404 -11.16 10.38 -14.34
N ARG A 405 -12.17 11.06 -14.86
CA ARG A 405 -12.23 11.40 -16.27
C ARG A 405 -11.16 12.44 -16.58
N ASP A 406 -10.62 12.44 -17.79
CA ASP A 406 -9.88 13.59 -18.29
C ASP A 406 -10.80 14.81 -18.34
N GLY A 407 -10.32 15.96 -17.86
CA GLY A 407 -11.13 17.19 -17.75
C GLY A 407 -11.61 17.81 -19.08
N ALA A 408 -11.61 17.05 -20.19
CA ALA A 408 -12.06 17.45 -21.51
C ALA A 408 -13.20 16.56 -22.00
N GLY A 409 -14.22 17.15 -22.63
CA GLY A 409 -15.31 16.41 -23.28
C GLY A 409 -16.40 15.91 -22.32
N ALA A 410 -17.29 15.07 -22.84
CA ALA A 410 -18.29 14.33 -22.07
C ALA A 410 -17.83 12.88 -21.91
N ASP A 411 -18.43 12.17 -20.97
CA ASP A 411 -18.20 10.73 -20.73
C ASP A 411 -18.16 9.93 -22.03
N PRO A 412 -17.17 9.03 -22.19
CA PRO A 412 -17.11 8.14 -23.34
C PRO A 412 -18.39 7.30 -23.52
N GLY A 413 -18.93 6.75 -22.43
CA GLY A 413 -20.07 5.84 -22.45
C GLY A 413 -19.81 4.55 -23.24
N CYS A 414 -20.84 3.71 -23.36
CA CYS A 414 -20.72 2.38 -24.00
C CYS A 414 -20.25 2.38 -25.46
N THR A 415 -20.38 3.51 -26.17
CA THR A 415 -20.09 3.63 -27.62
C THR A 415 -19.00 4.66 -27.93
N GLY A 416 -18.33 5.20 -26.91
CA GLY A 416 -17.32 6.25 -27.00
C GLY A 416 -15.97 5.82 -27.59
N LEU A 417 -15.98 4.94 -28.60
CA LEU A 417 -14.75 4.44 -29.24
C LEU A 417 -13.89 5.57 -29.81
N THR A 418 -14.52 6.65 -30.27
CA THR A 418 -13.87 7.85 -30.79
C THR A 418 -13.95 9.03 -29.81
N SER A 419 -14.31 8.78 -28.55
CA SER A 419 -14.36 9.84 -27.55
C SER A 419 -12.96 10.37 -27.33
N ALA A 420 -12.82 11.70 -27.41
CA ALA A 420 -11.59 12.39 -27.03
C ALA A 420 -11.36 12.39 -25.51
N SER A 421 -12.33 11.87 -24.74
CA SER A 421 -12.29 11.71 -23.29
C SER A 421 -11.95 10.27 -22.88
N ASN A 422 -11.33 10.09 -21.72
CA ASN A 422 -10.97 8.81 -21.12
C ASN A 422 -10.90 8.87 -19.59
N ALA A 423 -10.98 7.72 -18.93
CA ALA A 423 -10.60 7.60 -17.52
C ALA A 423 -9.07 7.52 -17.40
N ASN A 424 -8.49 8.19 -16.42
CA ASN A 424 -7.05 8.14 -16.10
C ASN A 424 -6.85 7.94 -14.60
N VAL A 425 -5.71 7.40 -14.21
CA VAL A 425 -5.31 7.30 -12.80
C VAL A 425 -4.47 8.51 -12.40
N TYR A 426 -5.02 9.30 -11.49
CA TYR A 426 -4.43 10.48 -10.91
C TYR A 426 -3.73 10.19 -9.58
N PHE A 427 -2.79 11.06 -9.24
CA PHE A 427 -2.01 11.00 -8.02
C PHE A 427 -1.76 12.40 -7.45
N SER A 428 -1.81 12.50 -6.13
CA SER A 428 -1.37 13.65 -5.37
C SER A 428 -0.55 13.22 -4.16
N ARG A 429 0.29 14.14 -3.66
CA ARG A 429 1.11 13.91 -2.47
C ARG A 429 1.12 15.12 -1.55
N SER A 430 1.35 14.84 -0.28
CA SER A 430 1.64 15.79 0.77
C SER A 430 3.00 15.46 1.39
N THR A 431 3.85 16.47 1.56
CA THR A 431 5.15 16.36 2.23
C THR A 431 5.17 17.02 3.61
N ASP A 432 4.00 17.44 4.10
CA ASP A 432 3.81 18.15 5.38
C ASP A 432 2.75 17.46 6.26
N GLY A 433 2.63 16.14 6.10
CA GLY A 433 1.76 15.31 6.93
C GLY A 433 0.26 15.53 6.69
N GLY A 434 -0.12 15.83 5.44
CA GLY A 434 -1.50 15.97 4.96
C GLY A 434 -2.06 17.40 5.03
N ALA A 435 -1.25 18.39 5.38
CA ALA A 435 -1.70 19.78 5.51
C ALA A 435 -1.86 20.48 4.15
N THR A 436 -0.95 20.21 3.21
CA THR A 436 -1.06 20.67 1.83
C THR A 436 -0.77 19.55 0.84
N TRP A 437 -1.37 19.66 -0.35
CA TRP A 437 -1.31 18.68 -1.43
C TRP A 437 -0.86 19.35 -2.73
N LEU A 438 -0.52 18.56 -3.77
CA LEU A 438 -0.17 19.10 -5.07
C LEU A 438 -1.32 19.98 -5.61
N ALA A 439 -1.00 21.20 -6.03
CA ALA A 439 -1.99 22.11 -6.62
C ALA A 439 -2.59 21.57 -7.93
N THR A 440 -1.89 20.65 -8.59
CA THR A 440 -2.37 19.94 -9.77
C THR A 440 -1.98 18.47 -9.63
N PRO A 441 -2.95 17.55 -9.54
CA PRO A 441 -2.69 16.12 -9.58
C PRO A 441 -1.96 15.70 -10.86
N VAL A 442 -1.16 14.65 -10.77
CA VAL A 442 -0.41 14.09 -11.91
C VAL A 442 -1.03 12.77 -12.35
N ILE A 443 -0.94 12.44 -13.63
CA ILE A 443 -1.29 11.11 -14.14
C ILE A 443 -0.07 10.20 -13.99
N ILE A 444 -0.26 9.00 -13.45
CA ILE A 444 0.85 8.11 -13.07
C ILE A 444 1.42 7.28 -14.24
N HIS A 445 0.65 7.16 -15.30
CA HIS A 445 0.99 6.41 -16.50
C HIS A 445 1.32 7.35 -17.66
N SER A 446 2.06 6.85 -18.64
CA SER A 446 2.05 7.41 -19.98
C SER A 446 0.59 7.40 -20.47
N ASN A 447 0.14 8.51 -21.07
CA ASN A 447 -1.25 8.70 -21.47
C ASN A 447 -1.41 8.42 -22.97
N PRO A 448 -1.68 7.17 -23.40
CA PRO A 448 -2.08 6.91 -24.78
C PRO A 448 -3.46 7.54 -25.04
N PRO A 449 -3.62 8.28 -26.16
CA PRO A 449 -4.95 8.75 -26.57
C PRO A 449 -5.91 7.56 -26.72
N GLU A 450 -7.18 7.77 -26.36
CA GLU A 450 -8.27 6.81 -26.63
C GLU A 450 -8.17 5.48 -25.85
N THR A 451 -7.66 5.51 -24.61
CA THR A 451 -7.59 4.33 -23.72
C THR A 451 -8.02 4.70 -22.31
N ASP A 452 -8.64 3.77 -21.58
CA ASP A 452 -9.12 4.00 -20.21
C ASP A 452 -8.23 3.30 -19.17
N GLN A 453 -7.92 4.03 -18.10
CA GLN A 453 -7.26 3.50 -16.91
C GLN A 453 -8.12 3.72 -15.67
N PHE A 454 -8.44 2.63 -14.94
CA PHE A 454 -9.48 2.65 -13.91
C PHE A 454 -9.32 1.58 -12.82
N ASN A 455 -10.13 1.68 -11.77
CA ASN A 455 -10.10 0.88 -10.53
C ASN A 455 -8.68 0.70 -9.97
N PRO A 456 -7.97 1.79 -9.66
CA PRO A 456 -6.61 1.69 -9.15
C PRO A 456 -6.58 1.16 -7.73
N TRP A 457 -5.47 0.53 -7.36
CA TRP A 457 -5.11 0.35 -5.95
C TRP A 457 -3.65 0.73 -5.72
N MET A 458 -3.36 1.31 -4.56
CA MET A 458 -2.03 1.78 -4.19
C MET A 458 -1.63 1.21 -2.83
N ASP A 459 -0.34 0.89 -2.69
CA ASP A 459 0.28 0.64 -1.39
C ASP A 459 1.70 1.24 -1.38
N VAL A 460 2.18 1.58 -0.19
CA VAL A 460 3.49 2.19 0.04
C VAL A 460 4.32 1.20 0.84
N ASP A 461 5.43 0.74 0.25
CA ASP A 461 6.27 -0.25 0.89
C ASP A 461 6.84 0.30 2.21
N PRO A 462 6.45 -0.25 3.37
CA PRO A 462 6.92 0.26 4.66
C PRO A 462 8.41 -0.02 4.88
N ASP A 463 9.08 -0.82 4.04
CA ASP A 463 10.51 -1.09 4.14
C ASP A 463 11.38 0.03 3.51
N ASN A 464 10.96 0.56 2.35
CA ASN A 464 11.78 1.49 1.56
C ASN A 464 11.06 2.79 1.11
N GLY A 465 9.76 2.91 1.34
CA GLY A 465 8.98 4.10 1.03
C GLY A 465 8.70 4.28 -0.46
N ASP A 466 8.77 3.21 -1.24
CA ASP A 466 8.36 3.23 -2.65
C ASP A 466 6.85 3.07 -2.78
N ILE A 467 6.30 3.74 -3.78
CA ILE A 467 4.87 3.76 -4.09
C ILE A 467 4.61 2.77 -5.22
N HIS A 468 3.63 1.91 -5.03
CA HIS A 468 3.23 0.89 -5.97
C HIS A 468 1.76 1.09 -6.31
N VAL A 469 1.42 1.11 -7.59
CA VAL A 469 0.04 1.28 -8.05
C VAL A 469 -0.27 0.24 -9.11
N ILE A 470 -1.45 -0.37 -9.00
CA ILE A 470 -2.06 -1.18 -10.06
C ILE A 470 -3.31 -0.50 -10.59
N TYR A 471 -3.70 -0.82 -11.83
CA TYR A 471 -4.92 -0.33 -12.46
C TYR A 471 -5.27 -1.20 -13.68
N TYR A 472 -6.55 -1.25 -14.05
CA TYR A 472 -6.96 -1.79 -15.35
C TYR A 472 -6.61 -0.83 -16.46
N ASP A 473 -6.35 -1.36 -17.65
CA ASP A 473 -5.99 -0.57 -18.82
C ASP A 473 -6.49 -1.19 -20.12
N THR A 474 -7.10 -0.37 -20.98
CA THR A 474 -7.57 -0.79 -22.32
C THR A 474 -6.56 -0.56 -23.45
N ARG A 475 -5.30 -0.19 -23.17
CA ARG A 475 -4.31 0.24 -24.18
C ARG A 475 -4.03 -0.75 -25.31
N ASN A 476 -4.32 -2.02 -25.07
CA ASN A 476 -4.12 -3.10 -26.03
C ASN A 476 -5.36 -3.38 -26.90
N ASP A 477 -6.44 -2.62 -26.73
CA ASP A 477 -7.68 -2.80 -27.48
C ASP A 477 -8.23 -1.46 -28.01
N GLY A 478 -8.32 -1.36 -29.33
CA GLY A 478 -8.89 -0.19 -30.00
C GLY A 478 -10.40 -0.05 -29.84
N SER A 479 -11.08 -1.07 -29.30
CA SER A 479 -12.49 -0.98 -28.92
C SER A 479 -12.71 -0.51 -27.48
N ARG A 480 -11.65 -0.36 -26.69
CA ARG A 480 -11.69 0.06 -25.28
C ARG A 480 -12.57 -0.83 -24.40
N LYS A 481 -12.67 -2.13 -24.70
CA LYS A 481 -13.50 -3.10 -23.99
C LYS A 481 -12.66 -4.16 -23.29
N ASP A 482 -11.66 -4.69 -23.98
CA ASP A 482 -10.72 -5.63 -23.38
C ASP A 482 -9.76 -4.87 -22.46
N VAL A 483 -9.61 -5.36 -21.23
CA VAL A 483 -8.70 -4.78 -20.25
C VAL A 483 -7.64 -5.78 -19.82
N ARG A 484 -6.51 -5.26 -19.35
CA ARG A 484 -5.51 -6.00 -18.59
C ARG A 484 -5.12 -5.20 -17.36
N LEU A 485 -4.65 -5.90 -16.32
CA LEU A 485 -4.05 -5.25 -15.17
C LEU A 485 -2.63 -4.77 -15.51
N TYR A 486 -2.33 -3.52 -15.18
CA TYR A 486 -1.01 -2.92 -15.27
C TYR A 486 -0.50 -2.49 -13.89
N TYR A 487 0.82 -2.33 -13.80
CA TYR A 487 1.53 -1.93 -12.60
C TYR A 487 2.49 -0.77 -12.90
N ALA A 488 2.55 0.20 -12.00
CA ALA A 488 3.52 1.29 -11.99
C ALA A 488 4.16 1.44 -10.60
N ARG A 489 5.39 1.94 -10.58
CA ARG A 489 6.16 2.19 -9.34
C ARG A 489 6.80 3.57 -9.37
N SER A 490 6.84 4.20 -8.21
CA SER A 490 7.64 5.40 -7.96
C SER A 490 8.58 5.17 -6.79
N SER A 491 9.88 5.38 -6.98
CA SER A 491 10.89 5.30 -5.91
C SER A 491 11.35 6.67 -5.38
N ASP A 492 10.71 7.75 -5.82
CA ASP A 492 11.08 9.13 -5.47
C ASP A 492 9.93 9.92 -4.81
N GLY A 493 8.89 9.22 -4.33
CA GLY A 493 7.74 9.82 -3.66
C GLY A 493 6.75 10.47 -4.64
N GLY A 494 6.63 9.94 -5.84
CA GLY A 494 5.69 10.35 -6.89
C GLY A 494 6.14 11.57 -7.68
N VAL A 495 7.45 11.87 -7.72
CA VAL A 495 8.00 12.87 -8.65
C VAL A 495 8.03 12.28 -10.06
N THR A 496 8.49 11.03 -10.17
CA THR A 496 8.57 10.28 -11.42
C THR A 496 8.05 8.86 -11.23
N TRP A 497 7.53 8.30 -12.31
CA TRP A 497 7.01 6.94 -12.37
C TRP A 497 7.88 6.12 -13.32
N GLY A 498 8.19 4.89 -12.93
CA GLY A 498 8.91 3.94 -13.77
C GLY A 498 8.04 3.39 -14.90
N ASP A 499 8.67 2.60 -15.79
CA ASP A 499 7.98 1.95 -16.91
C ASP A 499 6.83 1.06 -16.43
N GLU A 500 5.69 1.19 -17.10
CA GLU A 500 4.50 0.40 -16.79
C GLU A 500 4.71 -1.06 -17.17
N THR A 501 4.28 -1.96 -16.29
CA THR A 501 4.41 -3.41 -16.48
C THR A 501 3.02 -4.02 -16.65
N GLU A 502 2.79 -4.71 -17.77
CA GLU A 502 1.59 -5.54 -17.96
C GLU A 502 1.66 -6.74 -17.02
N VAL A 503 0.67 -6.87 -16.13
CA VAL A 503 0.63 -7.92 -15.10
C VAL A 503 -0.22 -9.10 -15.56
N ALA A 504 -1.40 -8.82 -16.11
CA ALA A 504 -2.30 -9.85 -16.61
C ALA A 504 -1.78 -10.41 -17.95
N THR A 505 -1.58 -11.72 -18.02
CA THR A 505 -1.07 -12.41 -19.22
C THR A 505 -2.12 -12.58 -20.32
N ALA A 506 -3.39 -12.27 -20.04
CA ALA A 506 -4.51 -12.37 -20.95
C ALA A 506 -5.51 -11.23 -20.69
N PRO A 507 -6.29 -10.80 -21.71
CA PRO A 507 -7.33 -9.81 -21.50
C PRO A 507 -8.56 -10.42 -20.83
N THR A 508 -9.35 -9.54 -20.22
CA THR A 508 -10.73 -9.82 -19.80
C THR A 508 -11.68 -8.79 -20.41
N ASP A 509 -12.91 -9.20 -20.75
CA ASP A 509 -13.96 -8.36 -21.33
C ASP A 509 -15.25 -8.55 -20.54
N GLU A 510 -15.60 -7.59 -19.69
CA GLU A 510 -16.84 -7.59 -18.91
C GLU A 510 -18.02 -6.91 -19.65
N THR A 511 -17.87 -6.63 -20.95
CA THR A 511 -18.98 -6.19 -21.81
C THR A 511 -19.68 -7.37 -22.50
N ASP A 512 -19.10 -8.56 -22.38
CA ASP A 512 -19.67 -9.82 -22.85
C ASP A 512 -21.01 -10.13 -22.13
N PRO A 513 -22.08 -10.47 -22.85
CA PRO A 513 -23.36 -10.85 -22.23
C PRO A 513 -23.30 -12.01 -21.23
N ALA A 514 -22.26 -12.85 -21.27
CA ALA A 514 -22.03 -13.93 -20.31
C ALA A 514 -21.36 -13.49 -18.99
N ALA A 515 -20.87 -12.25 -18.96
CA ALA A 515 -20.31 -11.63 -17.77
C ALA A 515 -21.43 -11.13 -16.84
N ASP A 516 -21.12 -10.91 -15.56
CA ASP A 516 -22.03 -10.23 -14.65
C ASP A 516 -22.13 -8.75 -15.01
N GLN A 517 -23.10 -8.39 -15.84
CA GLN A 517 -23.30 -7.01 -16.30
C GLN A 517 -23.66 -6.02 -15.17
N GLY A 518 -24.09 -6.51 -13.99
CA GLY A 518 -24.42 -5.67 -12.84
C GLY A 518 -23.21 -5.27 -12.01
N ASN A 519 -22.13 -6.05 -12.08
CA ASN A 519 -20.96 -5.90 -11.22
C ASN A 519 -19.65 -5.79 -12.00
N GLN A 520 -19.59 -6.31 -13.23
CA GLN A 520 -18.48 -6.27 -14.17
C GLN A 520 -17.14 -6.63 -13.49
N TYR A 521 -16.14 -5.76 -13.59
CA TYR A 521 -14.82 -5.96 -12.95
C TYR A 521 -14.85 -5.88 -11.41
N GLY A 522 -16.01 -5.70 -10.79
CA GLY A 522 -16.18 -5.22 -9.41
C GLY A 522 -15.83 -3.73 -9.30
N ASP A 523 -15.93 -3.18 -8.09
CA ASP A 523 -15.70 -1.74 -7.87
C ASP A 523 -14.25 -1.40 -7.54
N TYR A 524 -13.48 -2.35 -6.99
CA TYR A 524 -12.08 -2.14 -6.60
C TYR A 524 -11.24 -3.42 -6.69
N ASN A 525 -9.93 -3.20 -6.73
CA ASN A 525 -8.89 -4.23 -6.70
C ASN A 525 -8.17 -4.21 -5.35
N GLY A 526 -7.30 -5.18 -5.10
CA GLY A 526 -6.45 -5.19 -3.91
C GLY A 526 -4.97 -5.11 -4.29
N LEU A 527 -4.14 -4.49 -3.45
CA LEU A 527 -2.69 -4.56 -3.56
C LEU A 527 -2.04 -4.48 -2.17
N ALA A 528 -1.16 -5.44 -1.90
CA ALA A 528 -0.31 -5.46 -0.72
C ALA A 528 1.17 -5.46 -1.13
N VAL A 529 1.98 -4.66 -0.44
CA VAL A 529 3.40 -4.46 -0.75
C VAL A 529 4.24 -4.60 0.50
N TYR A 530 5.31 -5.37 0.38
CA TYR A 530 6.32 -5.46 1.42
C TYR A 530 7.67 -5.88 0.87
N ARG A 531 8.74 -5.17 1.25
CA ARG A 531 10.14 -5.52 0.93
C ARG A 531 10.39 -5.70 -0.58
N GLY A 532 9.86 -4.77 -1.36
CA GLY A 532 9.99 -4.71 -2.82
C GLY A 532 9.18 -5.75 -3.56
N VAL A 533 8.25 -6.43 -2.89
CA VAL A 533 7.32 -7.40 -3.47
C VAL A 533 5.92 -6.81 -3.43
N ALA A 534 5.31 -6.67 -4.61
CA ALA A 534 3.91 -6.28 -4.77
C ALA A 534 3.05 -7.51 -5.12
N LEU A 535 1.95 -7.68 -4.39
CA LEU A 535 0.95 -8.71 -4.61
C LEU A 535 -0.42 -8.06 -4.86
N PRO A 536 -0.78 -7.82 -6.13
CA PRO A 536 -2.14 -7.43 -6.49
C PRO A 536 -3.12 -8.60 -6.43
N THR A 537 -4.39 -8.27 -6.23
CA THR A 537 -5.54 -9.12 -6.52
C THR A 537 -6.51 -8.38 -7.43
N TRP A 538 -7.07 -9.04 -8.42
CA TRP A 538 -7.98 -8.42 -9.39
C TRP A 538 -9.01 -9.40 -9.94
N THR A 539 -10.16 -8.87 -10.34
CA THR A 539 -11.24 -9.61 -11.01
C THR A 539 -10.89 -9.86 -12.47
N ASP A 540 -11.01 -11.10 -12.92
CA ASP A 540 -10.62 -11.48 -14.27
C ASP A 540 -11.47 -12.65 -14.79
N ARG A 541 -11.95 -12.51 -16.01
CA ARG A 541 -12.79 -13.47 -16.73
C ARG A 541 -12.12 -13.92 -18.03
N ARG A 542 -10.78 -13.92 -18.06
CA ARG A 542 -10.00 -14.39 -19.21
C ARG A 542 -10.47 -15.75 -19.72
N GLY A 543 -10.33 -15.94 -21.02
CA GLY A 543 -10.65 -17.21 -21.67
C GLY A 543 -9.90 -18.39 -21.04
N GLY A 544 -10.56 -19.56 -21.01
CA GLY A 544 -10.01 -20.80 -20.45
C GLY A 544 -10.57 -21.17 -19.07
N VAL A 545 -11.26 -20.24 -18.40
CA VAL A 545 -12.06 -20.55 -17.22
C VAL A 545 -13.39 -21.18 -17.66
N PRO A 546 -13.78 -22.38 -17.15
CA PRO A 546 -15.06 -23.00 -17.50
C PRO A 546 -16.24 -22.04 -17.26
N ASP A 547 -17.16 -22.01 -18.20
CA ASP A 547 -18.38 -21.17 -18.20
C ASP A 547 -18.14 -19.65 -18.22
N GLY A 548 -16.89 -19.20 -18.43
CA GLY A 548 -16.57 -17.77 -18.61
C GLY A 548 -16.93 -16.93 -17.39
N LYS A 549 -16.69 -17.46 -16.19
CA LYS A 549 -16.95 -16.84 -14.87
C LYS A 549 -15.81 -15.92 -14.42
N GLU A 550 -16.17 -14.87 -13.69
CA GLU A 550 -15.24 -13.94 -13.04
C GLU A 550 -14.54 -14.65 -11.88
N GLN A 551 -13.22 -14.54 -11.81
CA GLN A 551 -12.37 -15.13 -10.77
C GLN A 551 -11.40 -14.07 -10.24
N ILE A 552 -10.83 -14.31 -9.05
CA ILE A 552 -9.78 -13.44 -8.50
C ILE A 552 -8.42 -14.02 -8.82
N TYR A 553 -7.60 -13.22 -9.51
CA TYR A 553 -6.23 -13.56 -9.84
C TYR A 553 -5.24 -12.77 -9.00
N THR A 554 -4.04 -13.33 -8.85
CA THR A 554 -2.86 -12.64 -8.30
C THR A 554 -1.62 -12.91 -9.15
N ALA A 555 -0.59 -12.09 -8.96
CA ALA A 555 0.74 -12.32 -9.50
C ALA A 555 1.78 -11.67 -8.60
N ARG A 556 2.90 -12.35 -8.36
CA ARG A 556 3.99 -11.74 -7.61
C ARG A 556 4.81 -10.80 -8.49
N ILE A 557 4.88 -9.53 -8.11
CA ILE A 557 5.63 -8.49 -8.83
C ILE A 557 6.85 -8.10 -8.00
N SER A 558 8.02 -8.02 -8.63
CA SER A 558 9.26 -7.59 -7.95
C SER A 558 10.18 -6.81 -8.89
N ALA A 559 10.96 -5.89 -8.33
CA ALA A 559 12.02 -5.23 -9.07
C ALA A 559 13.09 -6.28 -9.40
N GLY A 560 13.30 -6.59 -10.69
CA GLY A 560 14.06 -7.76 -11.09
C GLY A 560 15.43 -7.91 -10.39
N GLY A 561 15.47 -8.83 -9.43
CA GLY A 561 16.57 -9.19 -8.54
C GLY A 561 16.07 -10.30 -7.61
N SER A 562 16.96 -11.19 -7.15
CA SER A 562 16.59 -12.20 -6.16
C SER A 562 15.87 -11.51 -4.99
N PRO A 563 14.79 -12.11 -4.44
CA PRO A 563 14.13 -11.55 -3.27
C PRO A 563 15.19 -11.21 -2.22
N PRO A 564 15.04 -10.12 -1.44
CA PRO A 564 15.91 -9.91 -0.30
C PRO A 564 15.96 -11.24 0.46
N PRO A 565 17.16 -11.72 0.84
CA PRO A 565 17.27 -13.00 1.51
C PRO A 565 16.24 -13.00 2.65
N PRO A 566 15.50 -14.12 2.86
CA PRO A 566 14.56 -14.19 3.96
C PRO A 566 15.27 -13.69 5.22
N PRO A 567 14.57 -12.92 6.08
CA PRO A 567 15.20 -12.43 7.30
C PRO A 567 15.93 -13.60 7.95
N PRO A 568 17.21 -13.43 8.31
CA PRO A 568 18.02 -14.55 8.79
C PRO A 568 17.21 -15.27 9.88
N PRO A 569 17.07 -16.60 9.78
CA PRO A 569 16.16 -17.34 10.64
C PRO A 569 16.40 -16.97 12.09
N ALA A 570 15.31 -16.84 12.85
CA ALA A 570 15.43 -16.65 14.28
C ALA A 570 16.25 -17.82 14.85
N ALA A 571 17.20 -17.52 15.72
CA ALA A 571 17.98 -18.51 16.44
C ALA A 571 17.61 -18.39 17.92
N LEU A 572 17.03 -19.47 18.45
CA LEU A 572 16.68 -19.61 19.85
C LEU A 572 17.67 -20.56 20.51
N THR A 573 18.23 -20.13 21.64
CA THR A 573 19.01 -21.01 22.52
C THR A 573 18.39 -20.98 23.91
N VAL A 574 18.53 -22.07 24.66
CA VAL A 574 18.14 -22.12 26.07
C VAL A 574 19.23 -22.81 26.89
N GLN A 575 19.49 -22.27 28.08
CA GLN A 575 20.45 -22.82 29.02
C GLN A 575 19.88 -22.81 30.43
N LEU A 576 20.28 -23.80 31.23
CA LEU A 576 20.04 -23.82 32.66
C LEU A 576 21.22 -23.16 33.37
N LEU A 577 20.96 -22.20 34.25
CA LEU A 577 21.96 -21.42 34.97
C LEU A 577 21.72 -21.52 36.49
N PRO A 578 22.67 -22.09 37.25
CA PRO A 578 23.88 -22.77 36.81
C PRO A 578 23.59 -24.10 36.07
N ASN A 579 24.45 -24.47 35.10
CA ASN A 579 24.33 -25.76 34.37
C ASN A 579 24.93 -26.91 35.20
N VAL A 580 24.34 -27.15 36.36
CA VAL A 580 24.74 -28.20 37.30
C VAL A 580 23.56 -29.08 37.65
N ALA A 581 23.84 -30.25 38.21
CA ALA A 581 22.82 -31.07 38.82
C ALA A 581 22.14 -30.31 39.97
N LEU A 582 20.81 -30.40 40.04
CA LEU A 582 20.02 -29.80 41.11
C LEU A 582 19.66 -30.87 42.15
N ASP A 583 19.76 -30.52 43.43
CA ASP A 583 19.13 -31.32 44.48
C ASP A 583 17.60 -31.10 44.47
N PRO A 584 16.79 -32.04 45.00
CA PRO A 584 15.36 -31.81 45.16
C PRO A 584 15.07 -30.49 45.92
N ALA A 585 14.09 -29.74 45.45
CA ALA A 585 13.72 -28.39 45.88
C ALA A 585 14.72 -27.26 45.55
N GLN A 586 15.88 -27.54 44.93
CA GLN A 586 16.72 -26.47 44.38
C GLN A 586 16.11 -25.85 43.13
N THR A 587 16.45 -24.58 42.93
CA THR A 587 16.03 -23.79 41.77
C THR A 587 17.22 -23.42 40.89
N ALA A 588 16.96 -23.22 39.61
CA ALA A 588 17.89 -22.68 38.63
C ALA A 588 17.15 -21.76 37.66
N THR A 589 17.88 -20.90 36.97
CA THR A 589 17.33 -20.02 35.95
C THR A 589 17.40 -20.70 34.58
N ALA A 590 16.25 -20.88 33.94
CA ALA A 590 16.17 -21.12 32.51
C ALA A 590 16.36 -19.79 31.78
N ARG A 591 17.47 -19.61 31.08
CA ARG A 591 17.71 -18.43 30.24
C ARG A 591 17.57 -18.82 28.78
N ALA A 592 16.57 -18.25 28.10
CA ALA A 592 16.45 -18.32 26.65
C ALA A 592 17.00 -17.04 26.01
N THR A 593 17.65 -17.18 24.86
CA THR A 593 18.14 -16.05 24.07
C THR A 593 17.68 -16.19 22.63
N LEU A 594 16.97 -15.17 22.15
CA LEU A 594 16.43 -15.09 20.80
C LEU A 594 17.18 -14.02 20.01
N THR A 595 17.69 -14.42 18.85
CA THR A 595 18.37 -13.51 17.91
C THR A 595 17.83 -13.68 16.50
N ARG A 596 17.97 -12.66 15.67
CA ARG A 596 17.64 -12.68 14.24
C ARG A 596 18.81 -12.04 13.49
N GLY A 597 19.54 -12.84 12.71
CA GLY A 597 20.77 -12.36 12.05
C GLY A 597 21.87 -11.95 13.02
N GLY A 598 21.88 -12.52 14.23
CA GLY A 598 22.82 -12.17 15.30
C GLY A 598 22.42 -10.97 16.14
N ALA A 599 21.38 -10.21 15.76
CA ALA A 599 20.84 -9.12 16.59
C ALA A 599 19.81 -9.66 17.60
N PRO A 600 19.75 -9.12 18.83
CA PRO A 600 18.74 -9.50 19.81
C PRO A 600 17.32 -9.14 19.36
N VAL A 601 16.34 -10.00 19.69
CA VAL A 601 14.91 -9.74 19.43
C VAL A 601 14.20 -9.46 20.75
N ALA A 602 13.68 -8.25 20.94
CA ALA A 602 13.01 -7.83 22.16
C ALA A 602 11.48 -7.93 22.03
N GLY A 603 10.78 -8.14 23.15
CA GLY A 603 9.32 -8.18 23.22
C GLY A 603 8.67 -9.47 22.71
N GLU A 604 9.45 -10.40 22.16
CA GLU A 604 8.93 -11.71 21.70
C GLU A 604 8.69 -12.64 22.89
N GLU A 605 7.51 -13.25 22.96
CA GLU A 605 7.16 -14.25 23.97
C GLU A 605 7.96 -15.55 23.79
N VAL A 606 8.51 -16.06 24.90
CA VAL A 606 9.17 -17.36 24.99
C VAL A 606 8.38 -18.27 25.93
N LEU A 607 7.89 -19.39 25.39
CA LEU A 607 7.21 -20.42 26.15
C LEU A 607 8.22 -21.39 26.75
N PHE A 608 8.20 -21.57 28.07
CA PHE A 608 9.01 -22.54 28.78
C PHE A 608 8.18 -23.73 29.26
N ALA A 609 8.68 -24.95 29.06
CA ALA A 609 8.06 -26.16 29.57
C ALA A 609 9.13 -27.20 29.96
N THR A 610 8.77 -28.12 30.85
CA THR A 610 9.55 -29.34 31.10
C THR A 610 8.81 -30.55 30.55
N ALA A 611 9.52 -31.48 29.93
CA ALA A 611 8.93 -32.71 29.37
C ALA A 611 8.27 -33.59 30.45
N ASN A 612 8.78 -33.51 31.68
CA ASN A 612 8.19 -34.15 32.85
C ASN A 612 8.16 -33.18 34.05
N PRO A 613 6.99 -32.56 34.31
CA PRO A 613 6.78 -31.65 35.45
C PRO A 613 6.98 -32.31 36.82
N SER A 614 6.86 -33.63 36.93
CA SER A 614 7.08 -34.33 38.21
C SER A 614 8.55 -34.38 38.60
N ILE A 615 9.49 -34.20 37.66
CA ILE A 615 10.94 -34.16 37.90
C ILE A 615 11.40 -32.72 38.11
N ALA A 616 10.96 -31.79 37.27
CA ALA A 616 11.19 -30.37 37.46
C ALA A 616 10.04 -29.55 36.87
N SER A 617 9.61 -28.50 37.56
CA SER A 617 8.60 -27.55 37.08
C SER A 617 9.26 -26.25 36.63
N VAL A 618 8.61 -25.49 35.75
CA VAL A 618 9.07 -24.15 35.33
C VAL A 618 7.99 -23.10 35.58
N SER A 619 8.39 -21.93 36.05
CA SER A 619 7.48 -20.79 36.29
C SER A 619 8.22 -19.45 36.19
N PRO A 620 7.63 -18.41 35.57
CA PRO A 620 6.40 -18.48 34.77
C PRO A 620 6.62 -19.30 33.48
N GLY A 621 5.53 -19.83 32.91
CA GLY A 621 5.59 -20.65 31.68
C GLY A 621 5.73 -19.85 30.39
N SER A 622 5.62 -18.52 30.47
CA SER A 622 5.76 -17.59 29.34
C SER A 622 6.45 -16.32 29.83
N VAL A 623 7.45 -15.85 29.10
CA VAL A 623 8.19 -14.62 29.43
C VAL A 623 8.57 -13.89 28.14
N PRO A 624 8.29 -12.58 28.01
CA PRO A 624 8.76 -11.80 26.89
C PRO A 624 10.27 -11.52 27.00
N THR A 625 10.94 -11.54 25.86
CA THR A 625 12.36 -11.17 25.76
C THR A 625 12.59 -9.69 26.10
N ASN A 626 13.66 -9.39 26.84
CA ASN A 626 14.09 -8.02 27.11
C ASN A 626 14.86 -7.41 25.91
N ALA A 627 15.35 -6.17 26.06
CA ALA A 627 16.12 -5.47 25.03
C ALA A 627 17.40 -6.21 24.56
N ALA A 628 17.91 -7.15 25.36
CA ALA A 628 19.04 -8.00 25.02
C ALA A 628 18.61 -9.35 24.40
N GLY A 629 17.33 -9.51 24.06
CA GLY A 629 16.77 -10.74 23.49
C GLY A 629 16.69 -11.90 24.45
N VAL A 630 16.68 -11.61 25.76
CA VAL A 630 16.74 -12.62 26.82
C VAL A 630 15.40 -12.74 27.53
N ALA A 631 14.91 -13.96 27.67
CA ALA A 631 13.78 -14.34 28.51
C ALA A 631 14.25 -15.30 29.61
N GLU A 632 13.83 -15.09 30.86
CA GLU A 632 14.25 -15.90 32.01
C GLU A 632 13.07 -16.44 32.79
N ALA A 633 13.08 -17.75 33.04
CA ALA A 633 12.11 -18.43 33.91
C ALA A 633 12.83 -19.22 35.01
N MET A 634 12.13 -19.52 36.10
CA MET A 634 12.68 -20.32 37.20
C MET A 634 12.30 -21.79 37.03
N VAL A 635 13.29 -22.66 37.08
CA VAL A 635 13.13 -24.12 37.10
C VAL A 635 13.32 -24.61 38.52
N THR A 636 12.35 -25.37 39.04
CA THR A 636 12.40 -25.97 40.38
C THR A 636 12.47 -27.49 40.27
N ALA A 637 13.50 -28.09 40.85
CA ALA A 637 13.62 -29.55 40.94
C ALA A 637 12.58 -30.12 41.92
N GLN A 638 11.80 -31.10 41.47
CA GLN A 638 10.69 -31.71 42.22
C GLN A 638 11.07 -33.08 42.75
N SER A 639 11.45 -34.00 41.84
CA SER A 639 11.82 -35.37 42.19
C SER A 639 13.02 -35.85 41.37
N ARG A 640 13.62 -36.95 41.82
CA ARG A 640 14.84 -37.49 41.22
C ARG A 640 14.58 -37.97 39.79
N GLY A 641 15.53 -37.70 38.90
CA GLY A 641 15.47 -38.10 37.51
C GLY A 641 16.06 -37.06 36.57
N ASN A 642 15.91 -37.31 35.28
CA ASN A 642 16.30 -36.39 34.22
C ASN A 642 15.05 -35.95 33.46
N THR A 643 14.95 -34.66 33.17
CA THR A 643 13.91 -34.10 32.31
C THR A 643 14.53 -33.09 31.35
N THR A 644 13.76 -32.69 30.35
CA THR A 644 14.20 -31.75 29.33
C THR A 644 13.42 -30.47 29.50
N LEU A 645 14.13 -29.36 29.68
CA LEU A 645 13.60 -28.01 29.56
C LEU A 645 13.50 -27.68 28.08
N THR A 646 12.36 -27.16 27.66
CA THR A 646 12.09 -26.69 26.29
C THR A 646 11.75 -25.21 26.35
N ALA A 647 12.33 -24.43 25.44
CA ALA A 647 11.93 -23.06 25.13
C ALA A 647 11.44 -23.00 23.69
N ALA A 648 10.31 -22.35 23.44
CA ALA A 648 9.74 -22.18 22.10
C ALA A 648 9.34 -20.73 21.85
N SER A 649 9.72 -20.20 20.68
CA SER A 649 9.44 -18.82 20.26
C SER A 649 9.74 -18.64 18.78
N ALA A 650 9.01 -17.77 18.06
CA ALA A 650 9.22 -17.46 16.64
C ALA A 650 9.37 -18.71 15.72
N GLY A 651 8.64 -19.79 16.01
CA GLY A 651 8.73 -21.06 15.27
C GLY A 651 10.02 -21.88 15.51
N GLN A 652 10.85 -21.49 16.47
CA GLN A 652 12.05 -22.22 16.91
C GLN A 652 11.80 -22.94 18.22
N ILE A 653 12.52 -24.05 18.43
CA ILE A 653 12.52 -24.82 19.66
C ILE A 653 13.96 -25.05 20.08
N ALA A 654 14.27 -24.74 21.34
CA ALA A 654 15.55 -25.03 21.97
C ALA A 654 15.34 -25.90 23.22
N VAL A 655 16.31 -26.76 23.53
CA VAL A 655 16.21 -27.67 24.68
C VAL A 655 17.47 -27.63 25.54
N ALA A 656 17.29 -27.83 26.84
CA ALA A 656 18.37 -28.01 27.81
C ALA A 656 18.05 -29.16 28.78
N ALA A 657 19.07 -29.88 29.24
CA ALA A 657 18.88 -30.96 30.20
C ALA A 657 18.73 -30.42 31.62
N VAL A 658 17.79 -30.98 32.38
CA VAL A 658 17.65 -30.78 33.83
C VAL A 658 17.94 -32.11 34.51
N ARG A 659 18.96 -32.14 35.37
CA ARG A 659 19.41 -33.35 36.06
C ARG A 659 19.22 -33.22 37.57
N VAL A 660 18.49 -34.16 38.15
CA VAL A 660 18.28 -34.27 39.61
C VAL A 660 18.84 -35.62 40.07
N PRO A 661 20.16 -35.71 40.33
CA PRO A 661 20.84 -36.98 40.55
C PRO A 661 20.44 -37.62 41.88
N THR A 662 20.62 -38.93 41.95
CA THR A 662 20.66 -39.65 43.22
C THR A 662 21.95 -39.26 43.96
N LEU A 663 21.84 -38.94 45.26
CA LEU A 663 22.99 -38.71 46.17
C LEU A 663 24.20 -39.56 45.77
N SER A 664 25.33 -38.92 45.48
CA SER A 664 26.57 -39.65 45.26
C SER A 664 26.91 -40.45 46.53
N ALA A 665 27.48 -41.64 46.36
CA ALA A 665 27.85 -42.53 47.47
C ALA A 665 28.72 -41.84 48.54
N VAL A 666 29.38 -40.73 48.21
CA VAL A 666 30.19 -39.92 49.11
C VAL A 666 29.35 -39.21 50.19
N GLY A 667 28.14 -38.74 49.85
CA GLY A 667 27.24 -38.09 50.81
C GLY A 667 26.58 -39.07 51.79
N ALA A 668 26.26 -40.27 51.33
CA ALA A 668 25.71 -41.33 52.18
C ALA A 668 26.74 -41.83 53.20
N VAL A 669 28.00 -41.99 52.80
CA VAL A 669 29.10 -42.37 53.70
C VAL A 669 29.36 -41.28 54.74
N GLY A 670 29.32 -40.00 54.36
CA GLY A 670 29.48 -38.87 55.29
C GLY A 670 28.36 -38.78 56.33
N LEU A 671 27.11 -38.99 55.94
CA LEU A 671 25.96 -38.97 56.85
C LEU A 671 25.97 -40.18 57.81
N VAL A 672 26.34 -41.36 57.30
CA VAL A 672 26.50 -42.58 58.12
C VAL A 672 27.67 -42.44 59.09
N LEU A 673 28.81 -41.85 58.66
CA LEU A 673 29.93 -41.55 59.57
C LEU A 673 29.56 -40.53 60.65
N ALA A 674 28.82 -39.47 60.30
CA ALA A 674 28.38 -38.47 61.26
C ALA A 674 27.41 -39.06 62.29
N MET A 675 26.47 -39.90 61.84
CA MET A 675 25.55 -40.63 62.72
C MET A 675 26.27 -41.65 63.62
N ALA A 676 27.26 -42.35 63.08
CA ALA A 676 28.10 -43.29 63.84
C ALA A 676 28.96 -42.57 64.89
N LEU A 677 29.57 -41.43 64.54
CA LEU A 677 30.34 -40.58 65.46
C LEU A 677 29.44 -40.00 66.56
N LEU A 678 28.20 -39.59 66.24
CA LEU A 678 27.24 -39.10 67.21
C LEU A 678 26.78 -40.22 68.18
N ALA A 679 26.60 -41.44 67.68
CA ALA A 679 26.27 -42.61 68.49
C ALA A 679 27.43 -43.01 69.42
N LEU A 680 28.67 -43.03 68.91
CA LEU A 680 29.88 -43.26 69.70
C LEU A 680 30.08 -42.18 70.77
N TYR A 681 29.81 -40.92 70.46
CA TYR A 681 29.85 -39.82 71.43
C TYR A 681 28.80 -40.01 72.54
N ARG A 682 27.57 -40.43 72.20
CA ARG A 682 26.51 -40.71 73.18
C ARG A 682 26.86 -41.91 74.07
N LEU A 683 27.43 -42.98 73.50
CA LEU A 683 27.89 -44.16 74.24
C LEU A 683 29.05 -43.83 75.19
N ARG A 684 30.05 -43.04 74.75
CA ARG A 684 31.12 -42.54 75.65
C ARG A 684 30.58 -41.66 76.78
N ARG A 685 29.57 -40.84 76.51
CA ARG A 685 28.94 -39.98 77.52
C ARG A 685 28.11 -40.76 78.53
N GLN A 686 27.54 -41.90 78.15
CA GLN A 686 26.88 -42.84 79.06
C GLN A 686 27.88 -43.62 79.91
N ALA A 687 29.00 -44.07 79.34
CA ALA A 687 30.05 -44.78 80.08
C ALA A 687 30.80 -43.92 81.12
N HIS A 688 30.76 -42.59 81.00
CA HIS A 688 31.29 -41.66 82.00
C HIS A 688 30.29 -41.28 83.10
N ARG A 689 29.04 -41.77 83.05
CA ARG A 689 27.98 -41.50 84.05
C ARG A 689 27.58 -42.73 84.85
N SER A 690 28.21 -43.87 84.60
CA SER A 690 28.22 -45.10 85.42
C SER A 690 29.59 -45.23 86.07
#